data_AF-A0A3A0E9M7-F1
#
_entry.id   AF-A0A3A0E9M7-F1
#
_cell.length_a   1.000
_cell.length_b   1.000
_cell.length_c   1.000
_cell.angle_alpha   90.00
_cell.angle_beta   90.00
_cell.angle_gamma   90.00
#
_symmetry.space_group_name_H-M   'P 1'
#
loop_
_entity.id
_entity.type
_entity.pdbx_description
1 polymer ?
#
loop_
_entity_poly.entity_id
_entity_poly.type
_entity_poly.pdbx_seq_one_letter_code
_entity_poly.pdbx_strand_id
1 'polypeptide(L)'
;MLAIALSMDGAARDAAALELVMTFDESVRYVDAYGVDRTHELPPIVEAAKSIWEDIIEDEQTLNISYGWRDLPSGIYGAFAGAITFDTHVAAGRPRSWFIDPTPFDHSEFDFSTGQRLLNDAGFDPTWVAGYAPETLEIGYVGRPTAADQPVDLLTVALHEIGHWLGVNRFSAYDINPQFVGGRLMTLSGDGGHLPIDAALMSAAVGSYRKLPSAADVFAAASNSLWTRIDLPRKEFLGRNGAASMWTDATEWAGGQVPGRRDSAYLRHGGQVRLAPQFTEWQQVADLIVRDGTELLIESNGQLKVLSDPSATNSHGSVDINQGAKLRLRGDRDQRPVLQAESLQISGGSQLELEGGVFAIGRRLAIDASFAARHSVQATSVISGYGTARVGSEFVSGGLIEARSSAAPQLLEFLADASLTEWRFLTHVVDGSQAGQVVASQGDVRFTGGLTASSAGRLLAEHGRSISFATAELHNDGEVIIRDAGSFIFASHIANTGAIRLRNEGRVLTGRFHNSGVLEGSGQVLFSESFANEGVVRAVPAATLTLAAAGRRALWDLDGGNRLSMWTAATGGRLRLVAPAAVDVQFAPLQGSIRIADRAAVELLMPLQFDLQLASSGHIAIQGPAASLAAPLATLRLGTDAAPSDAEPAQLVVDRGLCEVESIIVGSHLEQGGAGVLQLDGGVVAALGRLEIRSTGAVRGAGEVRADVINAGMIELAPAGGPLRIGGSYEQRDDGVLAVRFARGASRPPLEIVGAARLGGELHVTFDSWPVVGQSYRLLDFASLQGGFRRIVIQEKVGVQFLPAAGVLVITAVAPEPNGAASAAVGFAALVVRRRRPRTVATLRKQAQTHPRDEVERIALRVAGEGSTTRPACVKYAGI
;
A
#
# COMPACT_ATOMS: atom_id res chain seq x y z
N MET A 1 -26.14 4.90 -5.96
CA MET A 1 -27.32 5.61 -5.40
C MET A 1 -28.54 4.71 -5.44
N LEU A 2 -28.74 3.92 -4.37
CA LEU A 2 -30.03 3.32 -4.07
C LEU A 2 -30.56 4.08 -2.85
N ALA A 3 -31.47 5.04 -3.08
CA ALA A 3 -32.05 5.81 -1.98
C ALA A 3 -33.09 4.96 -1.27
N ILE A 4 -32.65 4.21 -0.25
CA ILE A 4 -33.55 3.52 0.67
C ILE A 4 -34.19 4.59 1.54
N ALA A 5 -35.44 4.94 1.21
CA ALA A 5 -36.29 5.64 2.15
C ALA A 5 -36.62 4.67 3.30
N LEU A 6 -35.92 4.82 4.42
CA LEU A 6 -36.30 4.20 5.68
C LEU A 6 -37.61 4.84 6.16
N SER A 7 -38.73 4.30 5.68
CA SER A 7 -40.01 4.52 6.34
C SER A 7 -39.93 3.90 7.72
N MET A 8 -40.03 4.73 8.76
CA MET A 8 -40.23 4.24 10.13
C MET A 8 -41.70 3.84 10.32
N ASP A 9 -42.21 2.99 9.41
CA ASP A 9 -43.39 2.19 9.66
C ASP A 9 -43.00 1.18 10.74
N GLY A 10 -43.12 1.62 12.00
CA GLY A 10 -43.14 0.74 13.13
C GLY A 10 -44.29 -0.23 12.94
N ALA A 11 -44.00 -1.39 12.34
CA ALA A 11 -44.94 -2.48 12.25
C ALA A 11 -45.46 -2.71 13.67
N ALA A 12 -46.76 -2.48 13.86
CA ALA A 12 -47.40 -2.66 15.15
C ALA A 12 -47.03 -4.06 15.65
N ARG A 13 -46.58 -4.18 16.91
CA ARG A 13 -46.44 -5.50 17.54
C ARG A 13 -47.78 -6.21 17.33
N ASP A 14 -47.75 -7.44 16.80
CA ASP A 14 -48.97 -8.22 16.63
C ASP A 14 -49.67 -8.30 17.99
N ALA A 15 -50.96 -7.95 18.00
CA ALA A 15 -51.62 -7.51 19.21
C ALA A 15 -52.01 -8.67 20.14
N ALA A 16 -51.06 -9.17 20.92
CA ALA A 16 -51.20 -9.54 22.34
C ALA A 16 -49.86 -10.09 22.89
N ALA A 17 -49.28 -9.40 23.87
CA ALA A 17 -48.05 -9.76 24.59
C ALA A 17 -48.23 -9.42 26.08
N LEU A 18 -47.21 -9.63 26.91
CA LEU A 18 -47.21 -9.21 28.31
C LEU A 18 -47.43 -7.68 28.45
N GLU A 19 -48.29 -7.29 29.39
CA GLU A 19 -48.55 -5.91 29.78
C GLU A 19 -48.28 -5.72 31.27
N LEU A 20 -47.30 -4.88 31.61
CA LEU A 20 -46.97 -4.49 32.98
C LEU A 20 -47.56 -3.11 33.29
N VAL A 21 -48.63 -3.09 34.08
CA VAL A 21 -49.28 -1.86 34.53
C VAL A 21 -48.56 -1.33 35.76
N MET A 22 -47.56 -0.48 35.53
CA MET A 22 -46.68 0.09 36.56
C MET A 22 -47.32 1.31 37.21
N THR A 23 -47.60 1.23 38.52
CA THR A 23 -48.16 2.32 39.32
C THR A 23 -47.11 2.86 40.30
N PHE A 24 -46.73 4.13 40.16
CA PHE A 24 -45.76 4.77 41.04
C PHE A 24 -46.40 5.18 42.38
N ASP A 25 -45.79 4.79 43.50
CA ASP A 25 -46.14 5.22 44.85
C ASP A 25 -45.39 6.52 45.20
N GLU A 26 -46.06 7.64 44.96
CA GLU A 26 -45.55 8.99 45.29
C GLU A 26 -45.48 9.29 46.80
N SER A 27 -45.91 8.38 47.68
CA SER A 27 -45.97 8.64 49.13
C SER A 27 -44.59 8.70 49.81
N VAL A 28 -43.55 8.16 49.17
CA VAL A 28 -42.16 8.19 49.66
C VAL A 28 -41.27 8.97 48.70
N ARG A 29 -40.63 10.02 49.22
CA ARG A 29 -39.63 10.80 48.48
C ARG A 29 -38.23 10.22 48.63
N TYR A 30 -37.45 10.28 47.56
CA TYR A 30 -36.03 10.03 47.58
C TYR A 30 -35.25 11.34 47.41
N VAL A 31 -34.43 11.66 48.41
CA VAL A 31 -33.56 12.84 48.44
C VAL A 31 -32.12 12.34 48.48
N ASP A 32 -31.30 12.76 47.52
CA ASP A 32 -29.93 12.28 47.38
C ASP A 32 -28.95 12.87 48.42
N ALA A 33 -27.69 12.44 48.37
CA ALA A 33 -26.64 12.88 49.29
C ALA A 33 -26.32 14.39 49.22
N TYR A 34 -26.84 15.11 48.22
CA TYR A 34 -26.70 16.55 48.02
C TYR A 34 -27.98 17.33 48.38
N GLY A 35 -29.05 16.65 48.83
CA GLY A 35 -30.33 17.27 49.15
C GLY A 35 -31.25 17.47 47.93
N VAL A 36 -30.95 16.83 46.79
CA VAL A 36 -31.78 16.91 45.57
C VAL A 36 -32.89 15.86 45.63
N ASP A 37 -34.14 16.31 45.48
CA ASP A 37 -35.29 15.42 45.34
C ASP A 37 -35.26 14.76 43.95
N ARG A 38 -34.95 13.46 43.92
CA ARG A 38 -34.84 12.62 42.72
C ARG A 38 -36.02 11.65 42.58
N THR A 39 -37.12 11.89 43.32
CA THR A 39 -38.30 11.02 43.32
C THR A 39 -38.82 10.76 41.89
N HIS A 40 -38.78 11.77 41.02
CA HIS A 40 -39.25 11.71 39.63
C HIS A 40 -38.25 11.07 38.64
N GLU A 41 -37.04 10.69 39.08
CA GLU A 41 -36.05 10.03 38.23
C GLU A 41 -36.25 8.50 38.16
N LEU A 42 -37.05 7.92 39.05
CA LEU A 42 -37.34 6.47 39.08
C LEU A 42 -38.30 6.00 37.96
N PRO A 43 -39.43 6.68 37.66
CA PRO A 43 -40.39 6.20 36.67
C PRO A 43 -39.80 5.91 35.27
N PRO A 44 -38.92 6.75 34.68
CA PRO A 44 -38.31 6.45 33.38
C PRO A 44 -37.46 5.17 33.37
N ILE A 45 -36.75 4.88 34.47
CA ILE A 45 -35.93 3.67 34.61
C ILE A 45 -36.81 2.42 34.74
N VAL A 46 -37.89 2.52 35.52
CA VAL A 46 -38.83 1.40 35.72
C VAL A 46 -39.64 1.12 34.46
N GLU A 47 -40.03 2.14 33.69
CA GLU A 47 -40.67 1.97 32.39
C GLU A 47 -39.73 1.31 31.36
N ALA A 48 -38.44 1.66 31.37
CA ALA A 48 -37.44 0.97 30.54
C ALA A 48 -37.25 -0.49 30.95
N ALA A 49 -37.14 -0.79 32.25
CA ALA A 49 -37.05 -2.14 32.77
C ALA A 49 -38.30 -2.99 32.42
N LYS A 50 -39.49 -2.38 32.49
CA LYS A 50 -40.74 -2.97 31.99
C LYS A 50 -40.63 -3.32 30.50
N SER A 51 -40.26 -2.35 29.67
CA SER A 51 -40.26 -2.50 28.21
C SER A 51 -39.34 -3.64 27.75
N ILE A 52 -38.22 -3.85 28.46
CA ILE A 52 -37.31 -4.99 28.24
C ILE A 52 -38.01 -6.32 28.55
N TRP A 53 -38.72 -6.43 29.67
CA TRP A 53 -39.45 -7.67 30.02
C TRP A 53 -40.67 -7.93 29.13
N GLU A 54 -41.38 -6.88 28.67
CA GLU A 54 -42.50 -6.97 27.72
C GLU A 54 -42.06 -7.28 26.28
N ASP A 55 -40.80 -7.04 25.92
CA ASP A 55 -40.21 -7.52 24.65
C ASP A 55 -39.83 -9.00 24.74
N ILE A 56 -39.48 -9.49 25.94
CA ILE A 56 -39.02 -10.87 26.18
C ILE A 56 -40.16 -11.88 26.35
N ILE A 57 -41.27 -11.51 27.01
CA ILE A 57 -42.38 -12.43 27.29
C ILE A 57 -43.56 -12.08 26.40
N GLU A 58 -43.87 -12.98 25.46
CA GLU A 58 -44.97 -12.78 24.52
C GLU A 58 -46.28 -13.48 24.91
N ASP A 59 -46.33 -14.18 26.06
CA ASP A 59 -47.57 -14.74 26.59
C ASP A 59 -48.55 -13.62 26.96
N GLU A 60 -49.83 -13.78 26.59
CA GLU A 60 -50.87 -12.77 26.81
C GLU A 60 -51.28 -12.67 28.30
N GLN A 61 -50.68 -11.75 29.06
CA GLN A 61 -51.10 -11.45 30.44
C GLN A 61 -50.95 -9.96 30.80
N THR A 62 -51.84 -9.45 31.65
CA THR A 62 -51.71 -8.12 32.26
C THR A 62 -51.39 -8.26 33.75
N LEU A 63 -50.24 -7.75 34.19
CA LEU A 63 -49.81 -7.75 35.59
C LEU A 63 -49.79 -6.32 36.14
N ASN A 64 -50.40 -6.12 37.31
CA ASN A 64 -50.39 -4.81 37.98
C ASN A 64 -49.26 -4.79 39.00
N ILE A 65 -48.37 -3.80 38.91
CA ILE A 65 -47.21 -3.67 39.81
C ILE A 65 -47.23 -2.27 40.42
N SER A 66 -47.25 -2.19 41.76
CA SER A 66 -46.93 -0.93 42.44
C SER A 66 -45.44 -0.84 42.71
N TYR A 67 -44.84 0.33 42.52
CA TYR A 67 -43.41 0.54 42.76
C TYR A 67 -43.11 1.89 43.40
N GLY A 68 -42.05 1.99 44.21
CA GLY A 68 -41.68 3.25 44.84
C GLY A 68 -40.38 3.21 45.65
N TRP A 69 -40.04 4.32 46.27
CA TRP A 69 -38.87 4.43 47.15
C TRP A 69 -39.17 3.93 48.57
N ARG A 70 -38.17 3.39 49.28
CA ARG A 70 -38.27 3.01 50.70
C ARG A 70 -36.90 3.02 51.37
N ASP A 71 -36.84 3.10 52.70
CA ASP A 71 -35.64 2.79 53.48
C ASP A 71 -35.60 1.28 53.72
N LEU A 72 -34.64 0.57 53.13
CA LEU A 72 -34.53 -0.90 53.19
C LEU A 72 -33.41 -1.37 54.14
N PRO A 73 -33.46 -2.62 54.61
CA PRO A 73 -32.39 -3.17 55.43
C PRO A 73 -31.01 -3.12 54.74
N SER A 74 -29.96 -2.89 55.52
CA SER A 74 -28.57 -2.83 55.04
C SER A 74 -28.20 -3.98 54.09
N GLY A 75 -27.72 -3.64 52.90
CA GLY A 75 -27.27 -4.58 51.88
C GLY A 75 -28.35 -4.99 50.87
N ILE A 76 -29.60 -4.61 51.12
CA ILE A 76 -30.71 -4.74 50.18
C ILE A 76 -30.74 -3.48 49.30
N TYR A 77 -30.94 -3.64 47.99
CA TYR A 77 -30.98 -2.53 47.02
C TYR A 77 -32.38 -2.32 46.44
N GLY A 78 -33.07 -3.41 46.16
CA GLY A 78 -34.50 -3.47 45.90
C GLY A 78 -35.14 -4.56 46.76
N ALA A 79 -36.47 -4.52 46.89
CA ALA A 79 -37.22 -5.60 47.51
C ALA A 79 -38.63 -5.72 46.92
N PHE A 80 -38.95 -6.92 46.44
CA PHE A 80 -40.28 -7.34 46.08
C PHE A 80 -41.06 -7.90 47.30
N ALA A 81 -42.11 -7.19 47.72
CA ALA A 81 -43.00 -7.61 48.82
C ALA A 81 -44.45 -7.10 48.63
N GLY A 82 -45.08 -7.48 47.53
CA GLY A 82 -46.41 -7.00 47.10
C GLY A 82 -46.39 -5.62 46.42
N ALA A 83 -45.28 -4.89 46.58
CA ALA A 83 -44.82 -3.79 45.76
C ALA A 83 -43.33 -4.00 45.48
N ILE A 84 -42.81 -3.41 44.40
CA ILE A 84 -41.36 -3.26 44.18
C ILE A 84 -40.90 -2.02 44.94
N THR A 85 -39.91 -2.15 45.80
CA THR A 85 -39.36 -1.00 46.54
C THR A 85 -37.88 -0.84 46.30
N PHE A 86 -37.43 0.39 46.07
CA PHE A 86 -36.02 0.74 45.84
C PHE A 86 -35.45 1.44 47.06
N ASP A 87 -34.23 1.07 47.44
CA ASP A 87 -33.62 1.58 48.66
C ASP A 87 -33.15 3.04 48.54
N THR A 88 -33.41 3.81 49.59
CA THR A 88 -33.06 5.22 49.73
C THR A 88 -31.78 5.45 50.51
N HIS A 89 -31.34 4.53 51.38
CA HIS A 89 -30.20 4.78 52.30
C HIS A 89 -29.26 3.59 52.47
N VAL A 90 -27.94 3.85 52.49
CA VAL A 90 -26.99 2.86 53.02
C VAL A 90 -27.09 2.77 54.55
N ALA A 91 -26.65 1.64 55.13
CA ALA A 91 -26.69 1.29 56.55
C ALA A 91 -26.26 2.39 57.57
N ALA A 92 -25.49 3.37 57.12
CA ALA A 92 -25.08 4.54 57.92
C ALA A 92 -26.11 5.69 57.92
N GLY A 93 -27.34 5.47 57.45
CA GLY A 93 -28.37 6.52 57.32
C GLY A 93 -28.02 7.62 56.30
N ARG A 94 -27.08 7.34 55.38
CA ARG A 94 -26.73 8.27 54.30
C ARG A 94 -27.51 7.89 53.05
N PRO A 95 -27.99 8.86 52.24
CA PRO A 95 -28.64 8.53 50.98
C PRO A 95 -27.79 7.62 50.12
N ARG A 96 -28.44 6.66 49.47
CA ARG A 96 -27.79 5.71 48.56
C ARG A 96 -27.23 6.46 47.34
N SER A 97 -26.16 5.93 46.77
CA SER A 97 -25.65 6.44 45.50
C SER A 97 -26.14 5.52 44.38
N TRP A 98 -27.03 6.06 43.55
CA TRP A 98 -27.61 5.39 42.40
C TRP A 98 -27.01 5.95 41.10
N PHE A 99 -26.68 5.06 40.18
CA PHE A 99 -26.48 5.42 38.78
C PHE A 99 -27.85 5.40 38.12
N ILE A 100 -28.31 6.60 37.75
CA ILE A 100 -29.60 6.85 37.14
C ILE A 100 -29.31 7.18 35.69
N ASP A 101 -29.65 6.24 34.83
CA ASP A 101 -29.30 6.26 33.42
C ASP A 101 -30.23 7.21 32.65
N PRO A 102 -29.72 8.28 32.01
CA PRO A 102 -30.55 9.16 31.18
C PRO A 102 -30.99 8.50 29.86
N THR A 103 -30.39 7.37 29.48
CA THR A 103 -30.55 6.70 28.21
C THR A 103 -30.60 5.17 28.40
N PRO A 104 -31.56 4.61 29.17
CA PRO A 104 -31.54 3.21 29.64
C PRO A 104 -31.67 2.12 28.55
N PHE A 105 -31.72 2.49 27.27
CA PHE A 105 -31.69 1.61 26.10
C PHE A 105 -30.39 1.76 25.27
N ASP A 106 -29.61 2.82 25.51
CA ASP A 106 -28.20 2.88 25.18
C ASP A 106 -27.44 2.20 26.33
N HIS A 107 -26.35 1.53 26.01
CA HIS A 107 -25.55 0.78 26.98
C HIS A 107 -24.04 1.08 26.81
N SER A 108 -23.69 2.12 26.04
CA SER A 108 -22.32 2.51 25.72
C SER A 108 -21.49 2.99 26.92
N GLU A 109 -22.15 3.29 28.04
CA GLU A 109 -21.55 3.55 29.34
C GLU A 109 -21.04 2.28 30.06
N PHE A 110 -21.38 1.09 29.55
CA PHE A 110 -20.86 -0.21 30.00
C PHE A 110 -20.19 -1.01 28.87
N ASP A 111 -19.07 -1.66 29.18
CA ASP A 111 -18.38 -2.59 28.28
C ASP A 111 -18.97 -4.00 28.40
N PHE A 112 -19.72 -4.42 27.37
CA PHE A 112 -20.29 -5.76 27.22
C PHE A 112 -19.41 -6.73 26.40
N SER A 113 -18.23 -6.33 25.93
CA SER A 113 -17.38 -7.13 25.02
C SER A 113 -16.97 -8.51 25.56
N THR A 114 -16.93 -8.65 26.89
CA THR A 114 -16.72 -9.92 27.61
C THR A 114 -17.83 -10.21 28.62
N GLY A 115 -18.99 -9.57 28.43
CA GLY A 115 -20.07 -9.51 29.40
C GLY A 115 -21.03 -10.70 29.38
N GLN A 116 -21.23 -11.30 28.21
CA GLN A 116 -21.96 -12.55 28.09
C GLN A 116 -21.20 -13.68 28.79
N ARG A 117 -21.94 -14.53 29.51
CA ARG A 117 -21.44 -15.75 30.14
C ARG A 117 -22.19 -16.97 29.64
N LEU A 118 -21.44 -17.98 29.22
CA LEU A 118 -21.97 -19.27 28.78
C LEU A 118 -21.75 -20.34 29.85
N LEU A 119 -22.51 -21.42 29.78
CA LEU A 119 -22.39 -22.56 30.68
C LEU A 119 -20.98 -23.20 30.67
N ASN A 120 -20.30 -23.17 29.51
CA ASN A 120 -18.94 -23.71 29.37
C ASN A 120 -17.81 -22.70 29.66
N ASP A 121 -18.12 -21.47 30.08
CA ASP A 121 -17.09 -20.49 30.45
C ASP A 121 -16.31 -20.91 31.71
N ALA A 122 -15.04 -20.51 31.74
CA ALA A 122 -14.18 -20.75 32.90
C ALA A 122 -14.74 -20.04 34.16
N GLY A 123 -14.97 -20.82 35.22
CA GLY A 123 -15.55 -20.34 36.48
C GLY A 123 -17.00 -20.75 36.71
N PHE A 124 -17.63 -21.46 35.75
CA PHE A 124 -18.91 -22.13 35.98
C PHE A 124 -18.80 -23.23 37.05
N ASP A 125 -19.74 -23.25 37.99
CA ASP A 125 -19.91 -24.35 38.95
C ASP A 125 -20.97 -25.34 38.43
N PRO A 126 -20.61 -26.62 38.16
CA PRO A 126 -21.54 -27.61 37.64
C PRO A 126 -22.68 -27.96 38.59
N THR A 127 -22.64 -27.55 39.86
CA THR A 127 -23.78 -27.72 40.80
C THR A 127 -24.92 -26.76 40.53
N TRP A 128 -24.70 -25.67 39.79
CA TRP A 128 -25.76 -24.72 39.43
C TRP A 128 -26.79 -25.31 38.46
N VAL A 129 -26.49 -26.42 37.80
CA VAL A 129 -27.33 -27.02 36.76
C VAL A 129 -27.36 -28.54 36.89
N ALA A 130 -28.56 -29.13 36.84
CA ALA A 130 -28.71 -30.59 36.75
C ALA A 130 -29.41 -30.99 35.44
N GLY A 131 -29.08 -32.18 34.94
CA GLY A 131 -29.57 -32.70 33.66
C GLY A 131 -28.62 -32.44 32.49
N TYR A 132 -29.16 -32.31 31.28
CA TYR A 132 -28.41 -32.18 30.04
C TYR A 132 -28.50 -30.75 29.49
N ALA A 133 -27.88 -29.79 30.15
CA ALA A 133 -27.89 -28.42 29.65
C ALA A 133 -26.97 -28.25 28.41
N PRO A 134 -27.33 -27.38 27.43
CA PRO A 134 -26.43 -27.01 26.36
C PRO A 134 -25.20 -26.26 26.88
N GLU A 135 -24.01 -26.61 26.44
CA GLU A 135 -22.77 -25.90 26.79
C GLU A 135 -22.78 -24.42 26.35
N THR A 136 -23.49 -24.11 25.27
CA THR A 136 -23.68 -22.75 24.73
C THR A 136 -24.80 -21.96 25.41
N LEU A 137 -25.46 -22.48 26.45
CA LEU A 137 -26.54 -21.75 27.13
C LEU A 137 -26.00 -20.48 27.80
N GLU A 138 -26.62 -19.34 27.51
CA GLU A 138 -26.34 -18.07 28.19
C GLU A 138 -26.84 -18.10 29.65
N ILE A 139 -25.93 -17.93 30.60
CA ILE A 139 -26.19 -17.93 32.05
C ILE A 139 -25.98 -16.55 32.71
N GLY A 140 -25.63 -15.52 31.92
CA GLY A 140 -25.48 -14.16 32.41
C GLY A 140 -25.09 -13.19 31.30
N TYR A 141 -25.45 -11.91 31.47
CA TYR A 141 -25.09 -10.85 30.53
C TYR A 141 -24.78 -9.54 31.28
N VAL A 142 -23.49 -9.25 31.47
CA VAL A 142 -22.99 -8.25 32.42
C VAL A 142 -22.05 -7.23 31.78
N GLY A 143 -22.47 -5.98 31.72
CA GLY A 143 -21.68 -4.84 31.27
C GLY A 143 -20.80 -4.30 32.41
N ARG A 144 -19.52 -4.05 32.12
CA ARG A 144 -18.58 -3.45 33.07
C ARG A 144 -18.62 -1.92 32.98
N PRO A 145 -18.73 -1.17 34.09
CA PRO A 145 -18.59 0.28 34.07
C PRO A 145 -17.37 0.76 33.27
N THR A 146 -17.59 1.65 32.30
CA THR A 146 -16.48 2.31 31.58
C THR A 146 -15.75 3.33 32.47
N ALA A 147 -16.40 3.80 33.54
CA ALA A 147 -15.80 4.64 34.57
C ALA A 147 -15.63 3.85 35.89
N ALA A 148 -14.50 4.03 36.57
CA ALA A 148 -14.09 3.19 37.70
C ALA A 148 -14.98 3.29 38.96
N ASP A 149 -15.58 4.46 39.21
CA ASP A 149 -16.36 4.76 40.42
C ASP A 149 -17.85 4.92 40.12
N GLN A 150 -18.45 4.03 39.34
CA GLN A 150 -19.90 4.07 39.11
C GLN A 150 -20.69 3.62 40.37
N PRO A 151 -21.76 4.34 40.74
CA PRO A 151 -22.67 3.91 41.81
C PRO A 151 -23.47 2.63 41.46
N VAL A 152 -24.40 2.24 42.34
CA VAL A 152 -25.28 1.07 42.09
C VAL A 152 -26.16 1.34 40.87
N ASP A 153 -26.23 0.43 39.92
CA ASP A 153 -27.03 0.62 38.71
C ASP A 153 -28.54 0.41 38.99
N LEU A 154 -29.32 1.48 38.86
CA LEU A 154 -30.76 1.44 39.17
C LEU A 154 -31.56 0.62 38.15
N LEU A 155 -31.13 0.59 36.88
CA LEU A 155 -31.82 -0.21 35.84
C LEU A 155 -31.69 -1.71 36.12
N THR A 156 -30.50 -2.18 36.49
CA THR A 156 -30.26 -3.58 36.91
C THR A 156 -31.15 -3.96 38.09
N VAL A 157 -31.25 -3.11 39.11
CA VAL A 157 -32.13 -3.40 40.26
C VAL A 157 -33.60 -3.41 39.84
N ALA A 158 -34.05 -2.48 38.98
CA ALA A 158 -35.42 -2.49 38.49
C ALA A 158 -35.75 -3.75 37.67
N LEU A 159 -34.85 -4.18 36.80
CA LEU A 159 -34.96 -5.42 36.03
C LEU A 159 -35.02 -6.66 36.95
N HIS A 160 -34.18 -6.68 38.00
CA HIS A 160 -34.12 -7.76 39.00
C HIS A 160 -35.44 -7.91 39.78
N GLU A 161 -35.95 -6.82 40.36
CA GLU A 161 -37.19 -6.86 41.14
C GLU A 161 -38.43 -7.21 40.29
N ILE A 162 -38.46 -6.79 39.02
CA ILE A 162 -39.50 -7.24 38.07
C ILE A 162 -39.36 -8.74 37.78
N GLY A 163 -38.14 -9.27 37.64
CA GLY A 163 -37.87 -10.70 37.45
C GLY A 163 -38.37 -11.58 38.61
N HIS A 164 -38.29 -11.11 39.86
CA HIS A 164 -38.91 -11.79 41.01
C HIS A 164 -40.44 -11.91 40.87
N TRP A 165 -41.09 -10.86 40.36
CA TRP A 165 -42.54 -10.83 40.16
C TRP A 165 -42.99 -11.67 38.96
N LEU A 166 -42.14 -11.74 37.93
CA LEU A 166 -42.37 -12.55 36.72
C LEU A 166 -42.10 -14.05 36.91
N GLY A 167 -41.50 -14.49 38.02
CA GLY A 167 -41.47 -15.91 38.38
C GLY A 167 -40.25 -16.38 39.16
N VAL A 168 -39.14 -15.65 39.17
CA VAL A 168 -37.93 -16.08 39.90
C VAL A 168 -38.06 -15.76 41.39
N ASN A 169 -38.85 -16.58 42.09
CA ASN A 169 -39.07 -16.48 43.53
C ASN A 169 -38.78 -17.83 44.21
N ARG A 170 -39.23 -18.01 45.46
CA ARG A 170 -38.83 -18.92 46.57
C ARG A 170 -38.59 -20.43 46.29
N PHE A 171 -37.94 -20.79 45.20
CA PHE A 171 -37.63 -22.17 44.81
C PHE A 171 -36.14 -22.46 44.97
N SER A 172 -35.84 -23.74 45.23
CA SER A 172 -34.46 -24.27 45.26
C SER A 172 -34.01 -24.85 43.91
N ALA A 173 -34.93 -24.99 42.95
CA ALA A 173 -34.66 -25.41 41.58
C ALA A 173 -35.78 -24.93 40.65
N TYR A 174 -35.43 -24.71 39.38
CA TYR A 174 -36.34 -24.32 38.30
C TYR A 174 -36.27 -25.37 37.20
N ASP A 175 -37.38 -26.07 36.96
CA ASP A 175 -37.53 -27.06 35.88
C ASP A 175 -37.70 -26.33 34.53
N ILE A 176 -36.72 -26.43 33.65
CA ILE A 176 -36.71 -25.64 32.41
C ILE A 176 -37.55 -26.32 31.34
N ASN A 177 -38.47 -25.57 30.70
CA ASN A 177 -39.27 -26.10 29.59
C ASN A 177 -38.32 -26.62 28.48
N PRO A 178 -38.37 -27.92 28.12
CA PRO A 178 -37.45 -28.50 27.13
C PRO A 178 -37.49 -27.80 25.78
N GLN A 179 -38.62 -27.16 25.41
CA GLN A 179 -38.74 -26.39 24.16
C GLN A 179 -37.71 -25.25 24.09
N PHE A 180 -37.35 -24.64 25.22
CA PHE A 180 -36.41 -23.50 25.26
C PHE A 180 -34.93 -23.91 25.18
N VAL A 181 -34.63 -25.20 25.37
CA VAL A 181 -33.26 -25.76 25.44
C VAL A 181 -33.02 -26.91 24.44
N GLY A 182 -33.86 -26.96 23.40
CA GLY A 182 -33.77 -27.91 22.29
C GLY A 182 -34.11 -29.35 22.63
N GLY A 183 -35.23 -29.54 23.33
CA GLY A 183 -35.76 -30.84 23.75
C GLY A 183 -35.01 -31.47 24.92
N ARG A 184 -34.01 -30.79 25.49
CA ARG A 184 -33.19 -31.30 26.60
C ARG A 184 -33.92 -31.14 27.94
N LEU A 185 -33.75 -32.11 28.83
CA LEU A 185 -34.25 -32.03 30.21
C LEU A 185 -33.14 -31.44 31.10
N MET A 186 -33.39 -30.29 31.72
CA MET A 186 -32.48 -29.66 32.67
C MET A 186 -33.22 -28.84 33.73
N THR A 187 -32.51 -28.57 34.83
CA THR A 187 -32.97 -27.72 35.92
C THR A 187 -31.88 -26.73 36.30
N LEU A 188 -32.24 -25.48 36.59
CA LEU A 188 -31.33 -24.50 37.21
C LEU A 188 -31.50 -24.55 38.73
N SER A 189 -30.40 -24.53 39.49
CA SER A 189 -30.45 -24.40 40.95
C SER A 189 -30.92 -23.00 41.34
N GLY A 190 -31.66 -22.90 42.45
CA GLY A 190 -32.03 -21.64 43.10
C GLY A 190 -31.62 -21.63 44.57
N ASP A 191 -31.43 -20.44 45.15
CA ASP A 191 -31.03 -20.26 46.56
C ASP A 191 -32.19 -19.85 47.49
N GLY A 192 -33.43 -19.91 47.01
CA GLY A 192 -34.62 -19.41 47.71
C GLY A 192 -35.16 -18.09 47.18
N GLY A 193 -34.74 -17.67 45.99
CA GLY A 193 -35.23 -16.49 45.28
C GLY A 193 -34.31 -16.01 44.17
N HIS A 194 -33.04 -16.41 44.19
CA HIS A 194 -32.02 -16.02 43.22
C HIS A 194 -31.42 -17.25 42.54
N LEU A 195 -30.77 -17.01 41.41
CA LEU A 195 -29.85 -17.94 40.79
C LEU A 195 -28.47 -17.80 41.46
N PRO A 196 -27.77 -18.90 41.80
CA PRO A 196 -26.44 -18.88 42.44
C PRO A 196 -25.30 -18.47 41.47
N ILE A 197 -25.65 -17.80 40.37
CA ILE A 197 -24.77 -17.49 39.25
C ILE A 197 -24.45 -15.99 39.31
N ASP A 198 -23.26 -15.59 39.76
CA ASP A 198 -22.89 -14.18 39.98
C ASP A 198 -23.11 -13.26 38.75
N ALA A 199 -23.12 -13.81 37.54
CA ALA A 199 -23.35 -13.09 36.29
C ALA A 199 -24.82 -12.99 35.84
N ALA A 200 -25.72 -13.78 36.43
CA ALA A 200 -27.14 -13.71 36.13
C ALA A 200 -27.75 -12.41 36.67
N LEU A 201 -28.78 -11.88 35.99
CA LEU A 201 -29.55 -10.74 36.49
C LEU A 201 -30.15 -11.09 37.85
N MET A 202 -30.76 -12.25 37.97
CA MET A 202 -31.42 -12.77 39.17
C MET A 202 -30.45 -13.35 40.19
N SER A 203 -29.20 -12.87 40.24
CA SER A 203 -28.25 -13.15 41.33
C SER A 203 -28.48 -12.21 42.50
N ALA A 204 -28.35 -12.70 43.74
CA ALA A 204 -28.36 -11.86 44.94
C ALA A 204 -27.28 -10.77 44.93
N ALA A 205 -26.22 -10.94 44.12
CA ALA A 205 -25.18 -9.95 43.91
C ALA A 205 -25.55 -8.95 42.80
N VAL A 206 -26.35 -7.94 43.13
CA VAL A 206 -26.51 -6.71 42.32
C VAL A 206 -25.58 -5.59 42.83
N GLY A 207 -25.16 -4.68 41.94
CA GLY A 207 -24.10 -3.71 42.25
C GLY A 207 -23.92 -2.63 41.18
N SER A 208 -22.69 -2.21 40.91
CA SER A 208 -22.37 -1.18 39.90
C SER A 208 -22.31 -1.70 38.46
N TYR A 209 -22.44 -3.01 38.23
CA TYR A 209 -22.46 -3.59 36.88
C TYR A 209 -23.87 -3.57 36.31
N ARG A 210 -24.03 -3.18 35.04
CA ARG A 210 -25.29 -3.35 34.30
C ARG A 210 -25.49 -4.83 33.99
N LYS A 211 -26.54 -5.43 34.53
CA LYS A 211 -26.99 -6.77 34.15
C LYS A 211 -28.30 -6.65 33.38
N LEU A 212 -28.42 -7.38 32.28
CA LEU A 212 -29.69 -7.54 31.55
C LEU A 212 -30.17 -8.99 31.69
N PRO A 213 -31.47 -9.29 31.48
CA PRO A 213 -31.96 -10.66 31.53
C PRO A 213 -31.17 -11.57 30.59
N SER A 214 -30.62 -12.65 31.14
CA SER A 214 -30.00 -13.73 30.37
C SER A 214 -31.01 -14.84 30.06
N ALA A 215 -30.68 -15.73 29.13
CA ALA A 215 -31.53 -16.91 28.86
C ALA A 215 -31.85 -17.69 30.15
N ALA A 216 -30.88 -17.91 31.03
CA ALA A 216 -31.11 -18.57 32.33
C ALA A 216 -32.09 -17.81 33.25
N ASP A 217 -32.02 -16.48 33.31
CA ASP A 217 -32.96 -15.66 34.10
C ASP A 217 -34.40 -15.81 33.59
N VAL A 218 -34.57 -15.69 32.26
CA VAL A 218 -35.87 -15.79 31.59
C VAL A 218 -36.46 -17.19 31.73
N PHE A 219 -35.64 -18.23 31.58
CA PHE A 219 -36.09 -19.62 31.70
C PHE A 219 -36.48 -19.98 33.14
N ALA A 220 -35.78 -19.43 34.14
CA ALA A 220 -36.16 -19.58 35.55
C ALA A 220 -37.50 -18.88 35.85
N ALA A 221 -37.74 -17.69 35.28
CA ALA A 221 -39.03 -16.99 35.41
C ALA A 221 -40.17 -17.80 34.77
N ALA A 222 -39.93 -18.30 33.55
CA ALA A 222 -40.87 -19.11 32.78
C ALA A 222 -41.22 -20.45 33.46
N SER A 223 -40.25 -21.08 34.12
CA SER A 223 -40.45 -22.33 34.87
C SER A 223 -41.58 -22.24 35.91
N ASN A 224 -41.61 -21.14 36.67
CA ASN A 224 -42.59 -20.96 37.75
C ASN A 224 -43.92 -20.38 37.26
N SER A 225 -43.88 -19.37 36.39
CA SER A 225 -45.06 -18.66 35.91
C SER A 225 -45.73 -19.30 34.69
N LEU A 226 -45.16 -20.40 34.18
CA LEU A 226 -45.61 -21.14 33.01
C LEU A 226 -45.65 -20.30 31.72
N TRP A 227 -44.69 -19.37 31.55
CA TRP A 227 -44.49 -18.68 30.28
C TRP A 227 -44.11 -19.70 29.19
N THR A 228 -44.79 -19.65 28.05
CA THR A 228 -44.65 -20.60 26.94
C THR A 228 -44.11 -19.96 25.66
N ARG A 229 -44.20 -18.64 25.54
CA ARG A 229 -43.71 -17.84 24.40
C ARG A 229 -42.72 -16.81 24.91
N ILE A 230 -41.44 -17.05 24.64
CA ILE A 230 -40.36 -16.12 24.99
C ILE A 230 -39.53 -15.78 23.77
N ASP A 231 -39.25 -14.49 23.63
CA ASP A 231 -38.39 -13.92 22.59
C ASP A 231 -37.10 -13.42 23.24
N LEU A 232 -36.00 -14.17 23.09
CA LEU A 232 -34.72 -13.75 23.65
C LEU A 232 -34.05 -12.75 22.70
N PRO A 233 -33.59 -11.56 23.16
CA PRO A 233 -32.85 -10.61 22.31
C PRO A 233 -31.49 -11.16 21.87
N ARG A 234 -31.01 -12.23 22.51
CA ARG A 234 -29.77 -12.95 22.20
C ARG A 234 -30.08 -14.45 22.16
N LYS A 235 -30.14 -15.02 20.96
CA LYS A 235 -30.53 -16.42 20.73
C LYS A 235 -29.29 -17.26 20.42
N GLU A 236 -28.97 -18.15 21.34
CA GLU A 236 -27.91 -19.15 21.18
C GLU A 236 -28.40 -20.31 20.32
N PHE A 237 -27.60 -20.70 19.33
CA PHE A 237 -27.80 -21.94 18.61
C PHE A 237 -27.27 -23.11 19.44
N LEU A 238 -28.19 -23.97 19.86
CA LEU A 238 -27.94 -25.09 20.77
C LEU A 238 -27.53 -26.36 20.01
N GLY A 239 -27.91 -26.44 18.72
CA GLY A 239 -27.69 -27.57 17.83
C GLY A 239 -28.29 -28.90 18.30
N ARG A 240 -28.24 -29.91 17.42
CA ARG A 240 -28.56 -31.31 17.75
C ARG A 240 -27.29 -32.15 17.76
N ASN A 241 -27.20 -33.05 18.74
CA ASN A 241 -26.07 -33.96 18.88
C ASN A 241 -25.99 -34.95 17.70
N GLY A 242 -25.17 -34.62 16.68
CA GLY A 242 -24.81 -35.51 15.58
C GLY A 242 -25.70 -35.50 14.33
N ALA A 243 -26.63 -34.54 14.21
CA ALA A 243 -27.42 -34.33 12.99
C ALA A 243 -26.97 -33.04 12.27
N ALA A 244 -27.31 -32.91 10.98
CA ALA A 244 -27.14 -31.64 10.27
C ALA A 244 -28.21 -30.65 10.78
N SER A 245 -27.76 -29.65 11.53
CA SER A 245 -28.63 -28.64 12.12
C SER A 245 -29.07 -27.59 11.11
N MET A 246 -30.29 -27.07 11.26
CA MET A 246 -30.98 -26.20 10.33
C MET A 246 -31.32 -24.88 11.03
N TRP A 247 -30.88 -23.75 10.46
CA TRP A 247 -31.15 -22.40 10.97
C TRP A 247 -32.64 -22.16 11.30
N THR A 248 -33.53 -22.77 10.52
CA THR A 248 -34.98 -22.53 10.58
C THR A 248 -35.71 -23.54 11.47
N ASP A 249 -35.02 -24.45 12.17
CA ASP A 249 -35.61 -25.30 13.19
C ASP A 249 -35.64 -24.53 14.51
N ALA A 250 -36.82 -24.05 14.89
CA ALA A 250 -37.03 -23.28 16.12
C ALA A 250 -36.55 -24.03 17.38
N THR A 251 -36.54 -25.37 17.35
CA THR A 251 -36.06 -26.19 18.48
C THR A 251 -34.54 -26.26 18.58
N GLU A 252 -33.77 -25.68 17.65
CA GLU A 252 -32.31 -25.61 17.77
C GLU A 252 -31.83 -24.27 18.35
N TRP A 253 -32.75 -23.36 18.71
CA TRP A 253 -32.46 -22.06 19.32
C TRP A 253 -32.88 -21.99 20.79
N ALA A 254 -32.12 -21.24 21.58
CA ALA A 254 -32.52 -20.82 22.92
C ALA A 254 -33.86 -20.07 22.87
N GLY A 255 -34.80 -20.44 23.75
CA GLY A 255 -36.16 -19.89 23.76
C GLY A 255 -37.14 -20.59 22.81
N GLY A 256 -36.67 -21.52 21.96
CA GLY A 256 -37.56 -22.31 21.10
C GLY A 256 -38.15 -21.54 19.92
N GLN A 257 -37.52 -20.42 19.53
CA GLN A 257 -37.93 -19.56 18.42
C GLN A 257 -36.73 -19.25 17.50
N VAL A 258 -36.96 -19.17 16.19
CA VAL A 258 -35.93 -18.71 15.24
C VAL A 258 -35.67 -17.20 15.43
N PRO A 259 -34.42 -16.72 15.29
CA PRO A 259 -34.10 -15.30 15.33
C PRO A 259 -34.83 -14.48 14.26
N GLY A 260 -35.48 -13.41 14.70
CA GLY A 260 -36.05 -12.34 13.89
C GLY A 260 -35.19 -11.07 13.91
N ARG A 261 -35.68 -10.01 13.24
CA ARG A 261 -34.90 -8.80 12.93
C ARG A 261 -34.37 -8.00 14.14
N ARG A 262 -34.88 -8.26 15.35
CA ARG A 262 -34.44 -7.61 16.59
C ARG A 262 -33.38 -8.40 17.35
N ASP A 263 -33.13 -9.64 16.93
CA ASP A 263 -32.41 -10.61 17.75
C ASP A 263 -30.99 -10.75 17.27
N SER A 264 -30.06 -10.85 18.21
CA SER A 264 -28.70 -11.28 17.93
C SER A 264 -28.65 -12.81 17.87
N ALA A 265 -28.16 -13.35 16.74
CA ALA A 265 -28.01 -14.79 16.53
C ALA A 265 -26.56 -15.24 16.81
N TYR A 266 -26.39 -16.16 17.76
CA TYR A 266 -25.08 -16.67 18.17
C TYR A 266 -24.89 -18.14 17.77
N LEU A 267 -23.92 -18.40 16.90
CA LEU A 267 -23.55 -19.72 16.39
C LEU A 267 -22.19 -20.15 16.96
N ARG A 268 -22.20 -20.91 18.06
CA ARG A 268 -20.99 -21.25 18.86
C ARG A 268 -20.90 -22.71 19.29
N HIS A 269 -21.63 -23.59 18.63
CA HIS A 269 -21.74 -25.01 19.02
C HIS A 269 -20.68 -25.92 18.36
N GLY A 270 -19.76 -25.37 17.57
CA GLY A 270 -18.66 -26.10 16.93
C GLY A 270 -19.05 -27.07 15.81
N GLY A 271 -20.33 -27.09 15.40
CA GLY A 271 -20.84 -27.91 14.31
C GLY A 271 -21.18 -27.09 13.05
N GLN A 272 -22.03 -27.66 12.18
CA GLN A 272 -22.53 -26.97 10.98
C GLN A 272 -24.01 -26.60 11.14
N VAL A 273 -24.33 -25.34 10.86
CA VAL A 273 -25.68 -24.78 10.77
C VAL A 273 -26.02 -24.52 9.31
N ARG A 274 -27.15 -25.02 8.82
CA ARG A 274 -27.55 -24.87 7.41
C ARG A 274 -28.75 -23.93 7.23
N LEU A 275 -28.59 -22.93 6.38
CA LEU A 275 -29.68 -22.10 5.86
C LEU A 275 -29.98 -22.49 4.41
N ALA A 276 -30.95 -23.39 4.26
CA ALA A 276 -31.37 -23.99 3.00
C ALA A 276 -32.51 -23.17 2.32
N PRO A 277 -32.76 -23.33 1.00
CA PRO A 277 -33.67 -22.48 0.21
C PRO A 277 -35.16 -22.76 0.41
N GLN A 278 -35.56 -23.22 1.59
CA GLN A 278 -36.92 -23.66 1.92
C GLN A 278 -37.91 -22.50 2.16
N PHE A 279 -37.46 -21.24 2.02
CA PHE A 279 -38.26 -20.04 2.23
C PHE A 279 -38.11 -19.06 1.06
N THR A 280 -39.21 -18.41 0.70
CA THR A 280 -39.25 -17.30 -0.27
C THR A 280 -38.93 -15.94 0.34
N GLU A 281 -38.80 -15.89 1.67
CA GLU A 281 -38.58 -14.66 2.43
C GLU A 281 -37.18 -14.64 3.06
N TRP A 282 -36.61 -13.44 3.14
CA TRP A 282 -35.32 -13.21 3.77
C TRP A 282 -35.39 -13.51 5.26
N GLN A 283 -34.49 -14.35 5.76
CA GLN A 283 -34.23 -14.39 7.19
C GLN A 283 -33.59 -13.06 7.61
N GLN A 284 -33.94 -12.53 8.77
CA GLN A 284 -33.47 -11.22 9.25
C GLN A 284 -33.05 -11.35 10.71
N VAL A 285 -31.90 -10.78 11.06
CA VAL A 285 -31.37 -10.68 12.43
C VAL A 285 -30.77 -9.30 12.66
N ALA A 286 -30.67 -8.89 13.91
CA ALA A 286 -29.99 -7.66 14.30
C ALA A 286 -28.47 -7.78 14.07
N ASP A 287 -27.89 -8.85 14.63
CA ASP A 287 -26.47 -9.17 14.53
C ASP A 287 -26.28 -10.69 14.39
N LEU A 288 -25.15 -11.09 13.78
CA LEU A 288 -24.79 -12.49 13.55
C LEU A 288 -23.37 -12.75 14.06
N ILE A 289 -23.24 -13.62 15.06
CA ILE A 289 -21.97 -13.97 15.69
C ILE A 289 -21.69 -15.44 15.40
N VAL A 290 -20.61 -15.76 14.67
CA VAL A 290 -20.20 -17.13 14.36
C VAL A 290 -18.81 -17.38 14.93
N ARG A 291 -18.69 -18.27 15.93
CA ARG A 291 -17.42 -18.50 16.65
C ARG A 291 -17.19 -19.98 16.97
N ASP A 292 -16.05 -20.24 17.61
CA ASP A 292 -15.69 -21.53 18.20
C ASP A 292 -15.72 -22.70 17.21
N GLY A 293 -15.17 -22.46 16.01
CA GLY A 293 -15.10 -23.45 14.92
C GLY A 293 -16.43 -23.75 14.21
N THR A 294 -17.53 -23.10 14.57
CA THR A 294 -18.85 -23.31 13.96
C THR A 294 -18.86 -22.92 12.48
N GLU A 295 -19.49 -23.73 11.61
CA GLU A 295 -19.72 -23.43 10.19
C GLU A 295 -21.18 -23.03 9.93
N LEU A 296 -21.44 -21.79 9.49
CA LEU A 296 -22.72 -21.42 8.88
C LEU A 296 -22.65 -21.65 7.37
N LEU A 297 -23.53 -22.50 6.85
CA LEU A 297 -23.64 -22.84 5.44
C LEU A 297 -24.97 -22.32 4.86
N ILE A 298 -24.90 -21.28 4.04
CA ILE A 298 -26.07 -20.75 3.29
C ILE A 298 -26.06 -21.37 1.89
N GLU A 299 -27.11 -22.11 1.55
CA GLU A 299 -27.19 -22.92 0.33
C GLU A 299 -28.23 -22.42 -0.68
N SER A 300 -27.95 -22.56 -1.98
CA SER A 300 -28.87 -22.29 -3.08
C SER A 300 -29.48 -20.88 -2.98
N ASN A 301 -30.81 -20.73 -2.91
CA ASN A 301 -31.47 -19.43 -2.73
C ASN A 301 -31.55 -18.93 -1.27
N GLY A 302 -30.75 -19.46 -0.35
CA GLY A 302 -30.72 -18.98 1.04
C GLY A 302 -30.39 -17.48 1.13
N GLN A 303 -31.23 -16.72 1.84
CA GLN A 303 -31.13 -15.27 1.96
C GLN A 303 -31.15 -14.85 3.44
N LEU A 304 -30.08 -14.20 3.87
CA LEU A 304 -29.91 -13.68 5.24
C LEU A 304 -29.58 -12.18 5.21
N LYS A 305 -30.33 -11.42 6.00
CA LYS A 305 -30.15 -9.99 6.21
C LYS A 305 -29.73 -9.75 7.67
N VAL A 306 -28.69 -8.96 7.86
CA VAL A 306 -28.19 -8.54 9.17
C VAL A 306 -28.22 -7.01 9.17
N LEU A 307 -29.10 -6.41 9.97
CA LEU A 307 -29.40 -4.97 9.92
C LEU A 307 -29.43 -4.38 11.31
N SER A 308 -29.03 -3.11 11.44
CA SER A 308 -29.45 -2.37 12.63
C SER A 308 -30.98 -2.21 12.59
N ASP A 309 -31.62 -2.58 13.71
CA ASP A 309 -32.96 -2.12 14.02
C ASP A 309 -32.79 -0.98 15.04
N PRO A 310 -33.06 0.30 14.68
CA PRO A 310 -32.88 1.41 15.61
C PRO A 310 -33.83 1.36 16.82
N SER A 311 -34.76 0.40 16.89
CA SER A 311 -35.55 0.08 18.08
C SER A 311 -34.98 -1.06 18.93
N ALA A 312 -34.01 -1.83 18.43
CA ALA A 312 -33.33 -2.88 19.17
C ALA A 312 -32.07 -2.34 19.86
N THR A 313 -31.98 -2.55 21.18
CA THR A 313 -30.81 -2.17 21.98
C THR A 313 -29.55 -2.89 21.48
N ASN A 314 -28.44 -2.17 21.37
CA ASN A 314 -27.15 -2.67 20.87
C ASN A 314 -27.11 -3.26 19.45
N SER A 315 -28.16 -3.15 18.61
CA SER A 315 -28.07 -3.68 17.25
C SER A 315 -27.06 -2.92 16.39
N HIS A 316 -26.23 -3.63 15.63
CA HIS A 316 -25.17 -3.03 14.81
C HIS A 316 -25.20 -3.43 13.33
N GLY A 317 -26.14 -4.29 12.92
CA GLY A 317 -26.19 -4.84 11.57
C GLY A 317 -24.91 -5.58 11.20
N SER A 318 -24.27 -6.20 12.19
CA SER A 318 -22.90 -6.68 12.14
C SER A 318 -22.82 -8.20 12.08
N VAL A 319 -21.98 -8.70 11.18
CA VAL A 319 -21.54 -10.09 11.16
C VAL A 319 -20.14 -10.16 11.75
N ASP A 320 -19.93 -10.94 12.81
CA ASP A 320 -18.61 -11.25 13.39
C ASP A 320 -18.30 -12.74 13.23
N ILE A 321 -17.25 -13.06 12.46
CA ILE A 321 -16.75 -14.42 12.27
C ILE A 321 -15.40 -14.51 12.97
N ASN A 322 -15.32 -15.27 14.07
CA ASN A 322 -14.14 -15.29 14.94
C ASN A 322 -13.77 -16.71 15.42
N GLN A 323 -12.61 -16.86 16.06
CA GLN A 323 -12.18 -18.09 16.75
C GLN A 323 -12.26 -19.35 15.84
N GLY A 324 -11.69 -19.26 14.63
CA GLY A 324 -11.63 -20.36 13.67
C GLY A 324 -12.97 -20.76 13.02
N ALA A 325 -14.03 -19.96 13.20
CA ALA A 325 -15.33 -20.22 12.60
C ALA A 325 -15.34 -20.08 11.06
N LYS A 326 -16.42 -20.55 10.44
CA LYS A 326 -16.57 -20.53 8.99
C LYS A 326 -17.97 -20.04 8.57
N LEU A 327 -18.01 -19.24 7.51
CA LEU A 327 -19.23 -18.90 6.79
C LEU A 327 -19.05 -19.32 5.33
N ARG A 328 -19.99 -20.10 4.79
CA ARG A 328 -19.95 -20.53 3.39
C ARG A 328 -21.23 -20.17 2.64
N LEU A 329 -21.08 -19.49 1.51
CA LEU A 329 -22.16 -19.09 0.62
C LEU A 329 -22.11 -19.96 -0.66
N ARG A 330 -22.87 -21.05 -0.69
CA ARG A 330 -22.81 -22.09 -1.72
C ARG A 330 -24.03 -22.14 -2.62
N GLY A 331 -23.84 -21.86 -3.90
CA GLY A 331 -24.89 -21.85 -4.92
C GLY A 331 -24.38 -22.22 -6.31
N ASP A 332 -25.32 -22.36 -7.25
CA ASP A 332 -25.00 -22.44 -8.67
C ASP A 332 -25.22 -21.08 -9.34
N ARG A 333 -25.27 -21.03 -10.68
CA ARG A 333 -25.45 -19.76 -11.40
C ARG A 333 -26.84 -19.17 -11.24
N ASP A 334 -27.85 -20.03 -11.09
CA ASP A 334 -29.28 -19.73 -11.10
C ASP A 334 -29.85 -19.65 -9.67
N GLN A 335 -29.19 -20.31 -8.71
CA GLN A 335 -29.51 -20.29 -7.28
C GLN A 335 -28.34 -19.76 -6.46
N ARG A 336 -28.29 -18.44 -6.24
CA ARG A 336 -27.19 -17.77 -5.53
C ARG A 336 -27.59 -17.38 -4.12
N PRO A 337 -26.86 -17.84 -3.08
CA PRO A 337 -27.16 -17.43 -1.72
C PRO A 337 -26.70 -16.00 -1.51
N VAL A 338 -27.45 -15.26 -0.70
CA VAL A 338 -27.19 -13.85 -0.44
C VAL A 338 -27.08 -13.58 1.06
N LEU A 339 -25.94 -13.00 1.45
CA LEU A 339 -25.78 -12.35 2.75
C LEU A 339 -25.78 -10.84 2.56
N GLN A 340 -26.65 -10.12 3.26
CA GLN A 340 -26.58 -8.66 3.37
C GLN A 340 -26.28 -8.28 4.81
N ALA A 341 -25.31 -7.39 5.04
CA ALA A 341 -25.00 -6.84 6.34
C ALA A 341 -24.67 -5.34 6.25
N GLU A 342 -24.68 -4.61 7.36
CA GLU A 342 -24.06 -3.28 7.42
C GLU A 342 -22.55 -3.40 7.61
N SER A 343 -22.12 -4.27 8.53
CA SER A 343 -20.71 -4.48 8.86
C SER A 343 -20.37 -5.98 8.82
N LEU A 344 -19.17 -6.33 8.38
CA LEU A 344 -18.65 -7.69 8.46
C LEU A 344 -17.20 -7.65 8.95
N GLN A 345 -16.94 -8.33 10.05
CA GLN A 345 -15.63 -8.59 10.60
C GLN A 345 -15.29 -10.08 10.50
N ILE A 346 -14.09 -10.39 10.02
CA ILE A 346 -13.54 -11.75 9.99
C ILE A 346 -12.20 -11.70 10.74
N SER A 347 -12.04 -12.52 11.78
CA SER A 347 -10.85 -12.49 12.64
C SER A 347 -10.52 -13.86 13.26
N GLY A 348 -9.34 -13.98 13.87
CA GLY A 348 -8.98 -15.16 14.68
C GLY A 348 -8.87 -16.47 13.88
N GLY A 349 -8.39 -16.43 12.64
CA GLY A 349 -8.21 -17.60 11.77
C GLY A 349 -9.49 -18.10 11.10
N SER A 350 -10.53 -17.26 11.07
CA SER A 350 -11.84 -17.62 10.53
C SER A 350 -11.93 -17.50 9.01
N GLN A 351 -12.93 -18.13 8.41
CA GLN A 351 -13.03 -18.28 6.96
C GLN A 351 -14.39 -17.83 6.41
N LEU A 352 -14.39 -17.06 5.33
CA LEU A 352 -15.55 -16.82 4.47
C LEU A 352 -15.29 -17.46 3.10
N GLU A 353 -16.05 -18.50 2.78
CA GLU A 353 -15.93 -19.24 1.52
C GLU A 353 -17.12 -18.93 0.58
N LEU A 354 -16.83 -18.49 -0.63
CA LEU A 354 -17.83 -18.29 -1.68
C LEU A 354 -17.76 -19.43 -2.69
N GLU A 355 -18.86 -20.15 -2.85
CA GLU A 355 -19.07 -21.08 -3.97
C GLU A 355 -20.23 -20.52 -4.80
N GLY A 356 -20.06 -19.37 -5.47
CA GLY A 356 -21.07 -18.74 -6.34
C GLY A 356 -22.01 -17.75 -5.64
N GLY A 357 -21.94 -17.65 -4.32
CA GLY A 357 -22.73 -16.71 -3.52
C GLY A 357 -22.43 -15.23 -3.74
N VAL A 358 -23.30 -14.40 -3.18
CA VAL A 358 -23.17 -12.94 -3.13
C VAL A 358 -23.17 -12.49 -1.68
N PHE A 359 -22.27 -11.60 -1.31
CA PHE A 359 -22.38 -10.88 -0.04
C PHE A 359 -22.33 -9.37 -0.26
N ALA A 360 -23.10 -8.61 0.52
CA ALA A 360 -23.26 -7.17 0.35
C ALA A 360 -23.16 -6.45 1.70
N ILE A 361 -22.10 -5.68 1.88
CA ILE A 361 -21.75 -4.99 3.13
C ILE A 361 -21.95 -3.48 2.94
N GLY A 362 -22.90 -2.89 3.67
CA GLY A 362 -23.30 -1.49 3.47
C GLY A 362 -22.30 -0.44 3.98
N ARG A 363 -21.55 -0.74 5.04
CA ARG A 363 -20.67 0.20 5.73
C ARG A 363 -19.21 -0.25 5.75
N ARG A 364 -18.90 -1.42 6.35
CA ARG A 364 -17.51 -1.81 6.64
C ARG A 364 -17.24 -3.30 6.45
N LEU A 365 -16.31 -3.65 5.55
CA LEU A 365 -15.70 -4.98 5.48
C LEU A 365 -14.29 -4.96 6.11
N ALA A 366 -14.09 -5.75 7.15
CA ALA A 366 -12.84 -5.85 7.89
C ALA A 366 -12.35 -7.31 7.99
N ILE A 367 -11.09 -7.57 7.64
CA ILE A 367 -10.45 -8.89 7.77
C ILE A 367 -9.16 -8.68 8.58
N ASP A 368 -9.06 -9.29 9.76
CA ASP A 368 -7.93 -9.12 10.72
C ASP A 368 -7.55 -7.63 10.99
N ALA A 369 -8.49 -6.69 10.83
CA ALA A 369 -8.19 -5.25 10.83
C ALA A 369 -7.72 -4.70 12.19
N SER A 370 -8.12 -5.32 13.30
CA SER A 370 -7.67 -4.99 14.66
C SER A 370 -6.26 -5.52 14.99
N PHE A 371 -5.71 -6.37 14.12
CA PHE A 371 -4.48 -7.11 14.39
C PHE A 371 -3.20 -6.27 14.22
N ALA A 372 -3.28 -5.15 13.50
CA ALA A 372 -2.17 -4.21 13.28
C ALA A 372 -1.52 -3.65 14.57
N ALA A 373 -2.12 -3.86 15.75
CA ALA A 373 -1.62 -3.40 17.03
C ALA A 373 -0.94 -4.47 17.91
N ARG A 374 -1.03 -5.78 17.60
CA ARG A 374 -0.56 -6.85 18.52
C ARG A 374 0.15 -7.98 17.76
N HIS A 375 1.46 -8.15 18.01
CA HIS A 375 2.39 -9.06 17.32
C HIS A 375 2.18 -10.57 17.62
N SER A 376 0.93 -11.05 17.69
CA SER A 376 0.63 -12.43 18.11
C SER A 376 0.52 -13.38 16.91
N VAL A 377 0.94 -14.63 17.05
CA VAL A 377 0.89 -15.63 15.95
C VAL A 377 -0.49 -16.32 15.93
N GLN A 378 -1.53 -15.58 15.54
CA GLN A 378 -2.83 -16.19 15.22
C GLN A 378 -2.87 -16.60 13.74
N ALA A 379 -3.66 -17.63 13.43
CA ALA A 379 -3.92 -18.04 12.05
C ALA A 379 -4.57 -16.88 11.28
N THR A 380 -4.12 -16.67 10.04
CA THR A 380 -4.66 -15.63 9.15
C THR A 380 -6.09 -15.95 8.77
N SER A 381 -6.99 -14.97 8.90
CA SER A 381 -8.38 -15.10 8.46
C SER A 381 -8.49 -15.00 6.93
N VAL A 382 -9.41 -15.76 6.33
CA VAL A 382 -9.44 -15.98 4.88
C VAL A 382 -10.79 -15.60 4.26
N ILE A 383 -10.79 -14.85 3.17
CA ILE A 383 -11.89 -14.88 2.18
C ILE A 383 -11.41 -15.71 1.00
N SER A 384 -12.15 -16.75 0.61
CA SER A 384 -11.77 -17.58 -0.54
C SER A 384 -12.92 -17.99 -1.43
N GLY A 385 -12.59 -18.44 -2.64
CA GLY A 385 -13.53 -19.09 -3.55
C GLY A 385 -13.83 -18.28 -4.81
N TYR A 386 -15.11 -18.27 -5.23
CA TYR A 386 -15.63 -17.50 -6.36
C TYR A 386 -17.03 -16.94 -6.04
N GLY A 387 -17.34 -15.74 -6.51
CA GLY A 387 -18.59 -15.06 -6.18
C GLY A 387 -18.46 -13.54 -6.26
N THR A 388 -19.41 -12.83 -5.65
CA THR A 388 -19.43 -11.36 -5.66
C THR A 388 -19.54 -10.79 -4.25
N ALA A 389 -18.54 -10.00 -3.87
CA ALA A 389 -18.53 -9.12 -2.72
C ALA A 389 -18.97 -7.71 -3.14
N ARG A 390 -19.98 -7.12 -2.50
CA ARG A 390 -20.27 -5.68 -2.60
C ARG A 390 -19.85 -5.00 -1.29
N VAL A 391 -19.10 -3.92 -1.38
CA VAL A 391 -18.54 -3.21 -0.23
C VAL A 391 -18.88 -1.72 -0.32
N GLY A 392 -19.51 -1.21 0.74
CA GLY A 392 -19.88 0.20 0.90
C GLY A 392 -18.71 1.05 1.36
N SER A 393 -18.88 1.87 2.40
CA SER A 393 -17.96 2.97 2.72
C SER A 393 -16.52 2.62 3.09
N GLU A 394 -16.23 1.42 3.62
CA GLU A 394 -14.90 1.05 4.14
C GLU A 394 -14.54 -0.41 3.81
N PHE A 395 -13.32 -0.60 3.31
CA PHE A 395 -12.66 -1.90 3.17
C PHE A 395 -11.29 -1.87 3.85
N VAL A 396 -11.02 -2.84 4.73
CA VAL A 396 -9.71 -3.04 5.35
C VAL A 396 -9.38 -4.54 5.42
N SER A 397 -8.30 -4.96 4.75
CA SER A 397 -7.81 -6.34 4.82
C SER A 397 -6.39 -6.43 5.37
N GLY A 398 -6.24 -7.10 6.50
CA GLY A 398 -4.99 -7.70 6.99
C GLY A 398 -4.96 -9.23 6.86
N GLY A 399 -6.02 -9.85 6.34
CA GLY A 399 -6.10 -11.31 6.14
C GLY A 399 -5.62 -11.78 4.76
N LEU A 400 -5.99 -13.01 4.40
CA LEU A 400 -5.77 -13.61 3.08
C LEU A 400 -7.06 -13.51 2.24
N ILE A 401 -6.92 -13.13 0.97
CA ILE A 401 -7.98 -13.21 -0.04
C ILE A 401 -7.50 -14.14 -1.15
N GLU A 402 -8.20 -15.23 -1.44
CA GLU A 402 -7.76 -16.22 -2.43
C GLU A 402 -8.86 -16.72 -3.37
N ALA A 403 -8.70 -16.51 -4.67
CA ALA A 403 -9.57 -17.12 -5.68
C ALA A 403 -9.25 -18.62 -5.82
N ARG A 404 -9.99 -19.46 -5.08
CA ARG A 404 -9.93 -20.93 -5.13
C ARG A 404 -11.10 -21.49 -5.95
N SER A 405 -10.83 -22.44 -6.84
CA SER A 405 -11.87 -23.27 -7.46
C SER A 405 -11.27 -24.47 -8.18
N SER A 406 -11.94 -25.62 -8.06
CA SER A 406 -11.71 -26.80 -8.89
C SER A 406 -12.46 -26.76 -10.23
N ALA A 407 -13.34 -25.79 -10.44
CA ALA A 407 -14.12 -25.61 -11.66
C ALA A 407 -13.52 -24.50 -12.56
N ALA A 408 -13.46 -24.77 -13.87
CA ALA A 408 -12.78 -23.92 -14.85
C ALA A 408 -13.37 -22.49 -14.95
N PRO A 409 -12.53 -21.53 -15.40
CA PRO A 409 -12.19 -20.31 -14.68
C PRO A 409 -13.38 -19.60 -14.03
N GLN A 410 -13.23 -19.30 -12.74
CA GLN A 410 -14.21 -18.57 -11.96
C GLN A 410 -13.57 -17.33 -11.31
N LEU A 411 -14.42 -16.36 -10.99
CA LEU A 411 -14.03 -15.01 -10.59
C LEU A 411 -14.45 -14.74 -9.14
N LEU A 412 -13.54 -14.21 -8.34
CA LEU A 412 -13.82 -13.56 -7.07
C LEU A 412 -13.85 -12.05 -7.29
N GLU A 413 -15.05 -11.46 -7.32
CA GLU A 413 -15.25 -10.05 -7.68
C GLU A 413 -15.66 -9.21 -6.47
N PHE A 414 -14.90 -8.15 -6.20
CA PHE A 414 -15.18 -7.11 -5.23
C PHE A 414 -15.67 -5.85 -5.95
N LEU A 415 -16.87 -5.39 -5.60
CA LEU A 415 -17.53 -4.23 -6.17
C LEU A 415 -17.69 -3.16 -5.10
N ALA A 416 -17.08 -2.00 -5.31
CA ALA A 416 -17.30 -0.80 -4.51
C ALA A 416 -18.70 -0.23 -4.80
N ASP A 417 -19.41 0.24 -3.77
CA ASP A 417 -20.41 1.29 -3.97
C ASP A 417 -19.71 2.65 -4.16
N ALA A 418 -20.42 3.65 -4.66
CA ALA A 418 -19.92 5.00 -4.91
C ALA A 418 -19.44 5.75 -3.66
N SER A 419 -19.67 5.19 -2.46
CA SER A 419 -19.19 5.71 -1.17
C SER A 419 -17.81 5.20 -0.78
N LEU A 420 -17.30 4.11 -1.37
CA LEU A 420 -15.95 3.61 -1.08
C LEU A 420 -14.92 4.53 -1.74
N THR A 421 -14.07 5.16 -0.94
CA THR A 421 -12.98 5.99 -1.46
C THR A 421 -11.73 5.17 -1.75
N GLU A 422 -11.43 4.13 -0.96
CA GLU A 422 -10.15 3.41 -0.98
C GLU A 422 -10.28 1.92 -0.63
N TRP A 423 -9.58 1.05 -1.36
CA TRP A 423 -9.31 -0.33 -0.95
C TRP A 423 -8.00 -0.40 -0.15
N ARG A 424 -8.07 -0.64 1.16
CA ARG A 424 -6.87 -0.73 2.03
C ARG A 424 -6.45 -2.17 2.28
N PHE A 425 -5.24 -2.54 1.86
CA PHE A 425 -4.59 -3.80 2.20
C PHE A 425 -3.40 -3.53 3.12
N LEU A 426 -3.57 -3.88 4.40
CA LEU A 426 -2.60 -3.61 5.46
C LEU A 426 -1.34 -4.46 5.30
N THR A 427 -0.19 -3.87 5.64
CA THR A 427 1.07 -4.59 5.83
C THR A 427 0.95 -5.50 7.04
N HIS A 428 1.39 -6.75 6.89
CA HIS A 428 1.78 -7.56 8.05
C HIS A 428 2.99 -8.43 7.73
N VAL A 429 4.15 -7.78 7.55
CA VAL A 429 5.44 -8.47 7.34
C VAL A 429 5.95 -8.97 8.69
N VAL A 430 5.32 -10.04 9.19
CA VAL A 430 5.86 -10.89 10.24
C VAL A 430 6.14 -12.26 9.63
N ASP A 431 7.42 -12.52 9.41
CA ASP A 431 8.09 -13.82 9.17
C ASP A 431 7.24 -14.91 8.49
N GLY A 432 6.86 -14.65 7.22
CA GLY A 432 6.26 -15.67 6.35
C GLY A 432 4.77 -15.92 6.52
N SER A 433 4.06 -15.13 7.33
CA SER A 433 2.59 -15.21 7.44
C SER A 433 1.87 -14.85 6.12
N GLN A 434 0.66 -15.40 5.92
CA GLN A 434 -0.21 -15.11 4.77
C GLN A 434 -1.08 -13.85 4.96
N ALA A 435 -0.82 -13.08 6.01
CA ALA A 435 -1.54 -11.85 6.33
C ALA A 435 -1.28 -10.75 5.29
N GLY A 436 -2.33 -10.00 4.96
CA GLY A 436 -2.34 -8.95 3.93
C GLY A 436 -2.16 -9.46 2.51
N GLN A 437 -2.43 -10.75 2.22
CA GLN A 437 -2.21 -11.32 0.90
C GLN A 437 -3.47 -11.36 0.03
N VAL A 438 -3.31 -11.09 -1.27
CA VAL A 438 -4.33 -11.36 -2.30
C VAL A 438 -3.73 -12.32 -3.32
N VAL A 439 -4.37 -13.48 -3.51
CA VAL A 439 -3.83 -14.60 -4.29
C VAL A 439 -4.83 -15.03 -5.37
N ALA A 440 -4.39 -14.99 -6.62
CA ALA A 440 -5.08 -15.57 -7.77
C ALA A 440 -4.34 -16.85 -8.19
N SER A 441 -4.62 -17.95 -7.47
CA SER A 441 -3.99 -19.27 -7.67
C SER A 441 -4.81 -20.16 -8.63
N GLN A 442 -6.13 -20.21 -8.44
CA GLN A 442 -7.02 -21.11 -9.20
C GLN A 442 -8.13 -20.37 -9.97
N GLY A 443 -8.54 -19.20 -9.50
CA GLY A 443 -9.45 -18.28 -10.17
C GLY A 443 -8.86 -16.89 -10.37
N ASP A 444 -9.63 -16.00 -10.99
CA ASP A 444 -9.30 -14.59 -11.12
C ASP A 444 -9.80 -13.78 -9.92
N VAL A 445 -9.12 -12.71 -9.56
CA VAL A 445 -9.59 -11.71 -8.58
C VAL A 445 -9.82 -10.38 -9.29
N ARG A 446 -10.93 -9.70 -9.00
CA ARG A 446 -11.22 -8.35 -9.50
C ARG A 446 -11.70 -7.43 -8.39
N PHE A 447 -11.19 -6.21 -8.37
CA PHE A 447 -11.71 -5.08 -7.61
C PHE A 447 -12.24 -4.03 -8.60
N THR A 448 -13.47 -3.54 -8.42
CA THR A 448 -14.13 -2.60 -9.33
C THR A 448 -14.68 -1.41 -8.57
N GLY A 449 -14.39 -0.19 -9.03
CA GLY A 449 -14.74 1.05 -8.33
C GLY A 449 -13.84 1.31 -7.12
N GLY A 450 -14.04 2.44 -6.44
CA GLY A 450 -13.06 3.01 -5.51
C GLY A 450 -12.05 3.91 -6.24
N LEU A 451 -11.62 4.99 -5.60
CA LEU A 451 -10.70 5.97 -6.20
C LEU A 451 -9.26 5.45 -6.16
N THR A 452 -8.83 4.98 -4.99
CA THR A 452 -7.47 4.49 -4.73
C THR A 452 -7.48 3.05 -4.20
N ALA A 453 -6.35 2.37 -4.34
CA ALA A 453 -6.04 1.15 -3.60
C ALA A 453 -4.62 1.29 -3.04
N SER A 454 -4.44 1.01 -1.75
CA SER A 454 -3.12 0.99 -1.09
C SER A 454 -2.77 -0.47 -0.74
N SER A 455 -1.78 -1.03 -1.43
CA SER A 455 -1.27 -2.37 -1.17
C SER A 455 0.07 -2.33 -0.47
N ALA A 456 0.03 -2.31 0.86
CA ALA A 456 1.20 -2.53 1.70
C ALA A 456 1.45 -4.04 1.93
N GLY A 457 0.43 -4.87 1.74
CA GLY A 457 0.50 -6.33 1.74
C GLY A 457 1.13 -6.95 0.47
N ARG A 458 0.77 -8.19 0.12
CA ARG A 458 1.34 -8.92 -1.02
C ARG A 458 0.29 -9.43 -2.01
N LEU A 459 0.46 -9.13 -3.29
CA LEU A 459 -0.42 -9.53 -4.37
C LEU A 459 0.27 -10.63 -5.19
N LEU A 460 -0.36 -11.79 -5.41
CA LEU A 460 0.22 -12.94 -6.10
C LEU A 460 -0.71 -13.46 -7.19
N ALA A 461 -0.31 -13.34 -8.46
CA ALA A 461 -1.01 -13.96 -9.59
C ALA A 461 -0.17 -15.13 -10.16
N GLU A 462 -0.77 -16.32 -10.24
CA GLU A 462 -0.11 -17.55 -10.73
C GLU A 462 -0.71 -18.04 -12.05
N HIS A 463 0.00 -18.93 -12.76
CA HIS A 463 -0.51 -19.83 -13.83
C HIS A 463 -1.70 -19.31 -14.66
N GLY A 464 -1.48 -18.22 -15.41
CA GLY A 464 -2.47 -17.64 -16.33
C GLY A 464 -3.68 -16.96 -15.67
N ARG A 465 -3.67 -16.75 -14.35
CA ARG A 465 -4.69 -16.03 -13.59
C ARG A 465 -4.41 -14.54 -13.53
N SER A 466 -5.45 -13.77 -13.27
CA SER A 466 -5.40 -12.31 -13.18
C SER A 466 -5.81 -11.80 -11.79
N ILE A 467 -5.10 -10.78 -11.32
CA ILE A 467 -5.64 -9.83 -10.35
C ILE A 467 -5.90 -8.53 -11.11
N SER A 468 -7.11 -8.00 -11.02
CA SER A 468 -7.51 -6.81 -11.77
C SER A 468 -8.13 -5.74 -10.88
N PHE A 469 -7.82 -4.48 -11.14
CA PHE A 469 -8.37 -3.32 -10.44
C PHE A 469 -8.89 -2.29 -11.46
N ALA A 470 -10.21 -2.13 -11.49
CA ALA A 470 -10.90 -1.04 -12.17
C ALA A 470 -11.09 0.15 -11.22
N THR A 471 -9.99 0.58 -10.58
CA THR A 471 -9.85 1.81 -9.78
C THR A 471 -9.15 2.90 -10.61
N ALA A 472 -9.11 4.13 -10.12
CA ALA A 472 -8.30 5.18 -10.76
C ALA A 472 -6.80 4.99 -10.48
N GLU A 473 -6.43 4.60 -9.27
CA GLU A 473 -5.02 4.54 -8.84
C GLU A 473 -4.72 3.36 -7.91
N LEU A 474 -3.52 2.78 -8.04
CA LEU A 474 -2.92 1.84 -7.08
C LEU A 474 -1.60 2.42 -6.55
N HIS A 475 -1.49 2.53 -5.23
CA HIS A 475 -0.24 2.73 -4.51
C HIS A 475 0.25 1.36 -4.04
N ASN A 476 1.31 0.81 -4.64
CA ASN A 476 1.92 -0.42 -4.17
C ASN A 476 3.15 -0.12 -3.32
N ASP A 477 2.98 -0.12 -1.99
CA ASP A 477 4.05 -0.05 -0.99
C ASP A 477 4.62 -1.44 -0.60
N GLY A 478 3.92 -2.52 -0.99
CA GLY A 478 4.20 -3.91 -0.62
C GLY A 478 4.86 -4.74 -1.73
N GLU A 479 4.44 -5.99 -1.91
CA GLU A 479 5.02 -6.94 -2.89
C GLU A 479 3.98 -7.47 -3.89
N VAL A 480 4.12 -7.14 -5.18
CA VAL A 480 3.41 -7.82 -6.27
C VAL A 480 4.30 -8.92 -6.84
N ILE A 481 3.80 -10.15 -6.94
CA ILE A 481 4.47 -11.26 -7.63
C ILE A 481 3.54 -11.77 -8.73
N ILE A 482 4.06 -11.89 -9.94
CA ILE A 482 3.35 -12.45 -11.09
C ILE A 482 4.15 -13.61 -11.64
N ARG A 483 3.54 -14.78 -11.81
CA ARG A 483 4.20 -16.00 -12.25
C ARG A 483 3.43 -16.68 -13.38
N ASP A 484 4.16 -17.42 -14.21
CA ASP A 484 3.64 -18.45 -15.11
C ASP A 484 2.49 -17.94 -16.01
N ALA A 485 2.78 -16.89 -16.78
CA ALA A 485 1.84 -16.15 -17.63
C ALA A 485 0.63 -15.53 -16.90
N GLY A 486 0.64 -15.45 -15.57
CA GLY A 486 -0.30 -14.67 -14.78
C GLY A 486 -0.28 -13.18 -15.16
N SER A 487 -1.31 -12.44 -14.76
CA SER A 487 -1.47 -11.02 -15.14
C SER A 487 -2.00 -10.13 -14.02
N PHE A 488 -1.71 -8.84 -14.15
CA PHE A 488 -2.03 -7.79 -13.19
C PHE A 488 -2.55 -6.58 -13.98
N ILE A 489 -3.84 -6.28 -13.88
CA ILE A 489 -4.56 -5.40 -14.84
C ILE A 489 -5.15 -4.19 -14.15
N PHE A 490 -4.76 -2.99 -14.58
CA PHE A 490 -5.12 -1.70 -13.99
C PHE A 490 -5.73 -0.79 -15.05
N ALA A 491 -6.77 -0.05 -14.67
CA ALA A 491 -7.47 0.81 -15.60
C ALA A 491 -6.72 2.13 -15.91
N SER A 492 -6.09 2.77 -14.91
CA SER A 492 -5.56 4.13 -15.09
C SER A 492 -4.16 4.40 -14.53
N HIS A 493 -3.84 4.19 -13.24
CA HIS A 493 -2.49 4.46 -12.71
C HIS A 493 -1.98 3.41 -11.71
N ILE A 494 -0.70 3.05 -11.82
CA ILE A 494 0.07 2.35 -10.78
C ILE A 494 1.22 3.26 -10.34
N ALA A 495 1.31 3.55 -9.04
CA ALA A 495 2.46 4.13 -8.36
C ALA A 495 3.12 3.05 -7.48
N ASN A 496 4.28 2.55 -7.89
CA ASN A 496 5.02 1.50 -7.20
C ASN A 496 6.18 2.07 -6.39
N THR A 497 6.05 2.05 -5.06
CA THR A 497 7.07 2.36 -4.05
C THR A 497 7.71 1.08 -3.46
N GLY A 498 6.99 -0.04 -3.52
CA GLY A 498 7.38 -1.38 -3.08
C GLY A 498 8.04 -2.22 -4.19
N ALA A 499 7.83 -3.54 -4.17
CA ALA A 499 8.43 -4.48 -5.11
C ALA A 499 7.40 -5.08 -6.09
N ILE A 500 7.72 -5.11 -7.38
CA ILE A 500 7.01 -5.87 -8.42
C ILE A 500 7.96 -6.92 -8.99
N ARG A 501 7.56 -8.19 -8.92
CA ARG A 501 8.36 -9.37 -9.27
C ARG A 501 7.69 -10.19 -10.36
N LEU A 502 8.17 -10.06 -11.59
CA LEU A 502 7.68 -10.82 -12.75
C LEU A 502 8.47 -12.11 -12.92
N ARG A 503 7.80 -13.24 -13.16
CA ARG A 503 8.43 -14.52 -13.47
C ARG A 503 7.66 -15.21 -14.58
N ASN A 504 8.39 -15.94 -15.43
CA ASN A 504 7.85 -16.87 -16.41
C ASN A 504 6.68 -16.27 -17.22
N GLU A 505 6.94 -15.16 -17.93
CA GLU A 505 5.97 -14.44 -18.79
C GLU A 505 4.87 -13.64 -18.07
N GLY A 506 4.97 -13.43 -16.74
CA GLY A 506 4.02 -12.61 -15.99
C GLY A 506 3.83 -11.19 -16.57
N ARG A 507 2.59 -10.68 -16.60
CA ARG A 507 2.23 -9.43 -17.29
C ARG A 507 1.59 -8.39 -16.37
N VAL A 508 2.07 -7.15 -16.41
CA VAL A 508 1.37 -5.97 -15.90
C VAL A 508 0.72 -5.25 -17.09
N LEU A 509 -0.50 -4.77 -16.92
CA LEU A 509 -1.28 -3.96 -17.85
C LEU A 509 -1.78 -2.74 -17.07
N THR A 510 -1.52 -1.51 -17.53
CA THR A 510 -1.98 -0.28 -16.87
C THR A 510 -2.23 0.87 -17.86
N GLY A 511 -2.78 1.98 -17.40
CA GLY A 511 -2.73 3.26 -18.12
C GLY A 511 -1.34 3.89 -17.98
N ARG A 512 -1.05 4.39 -16.78
CA ARG A 512 0.22 4.98 -16.36
C ARG A 512 0.93 4.06 -15.38
N PHE A 513 2.26 4.11 -15.39
CA PHE A 513 3.12 3.39 -14.47
C PHE A 513 4.20 4.32 -13.93
N HIS A 514 4.21 4.60 -12.64
CA HIS A 514 5.30 5.27 -11.95
C HIS A 514 5.98 4.27 -11.01
N ASN A 515 7.31 4.13 -11.09
CA ASN A 515 8.09 3.28 -10.21
C ASN A 515 9.18 4.07 -9.47
N SER A 516 9.06 4.19 -8.15
CA SER A 516 10.12 4.61 -7.23
C SER A 516 10.69 3.43 -6.40
N GLY A 517 10.03 2.27 -6.45
CA GLY A 517 10.43 1.03 -5.80
C GLY A 517 11.29 0.09 -6.67
N VAL A 518 11.10 -1.22 -6.52
CA VAL A 518 11.81 -2.26 -7.27
C VAL A 518 10.89 -2.91 -8.30
N LEU A 519 11.30 -2.97 -9.57
CA LEU A 519 10.69 -3.78 -10.61
C LEU A 519 11.71 -4.81 -11.10
N GLU A 520 11.56 -6.08 -10.73
CA GLU A 520 12.49 -7.15 -11.15
C GLU A 520 11.78 -8.33 -11.80
N GLY A 521 12.41 -8.99 -12.79
CA GLY A 521 11.81 -10.21 -13.33
C GLY A 521 12.07 -10.63 -14.77
N SER A 522 11.17 -11.49 -15.22
CA SER A 522 10.98 -11.99 -16.58
C SER A 522 9.49 -11.96 -16.97
N GLY A 523 9.12 -11.01 -17.82
CA GLY A 523 7.72 -10.69 -18.06
C GLY A 523 7.50 -9.44 -18.91
N GLN A 524 6.29 -8.90 -18.85
CA GLN A 524 5.89 -7.71 -19.61
C GLN A 524 5.23 -6.68 -18.69
N VAL A 525 5.52 -5.39 -18.88
CA VAL A 525 4.75 -4.27 -18.34
C VAL A 525 4.24 -3.48 -19.55
N LEU A 526 2.93 -3.48 -19.73
CA LEU A 526 2.24 -2.87 -20.85
C LEU A 526 1.47 -1.66 -20.30
N PHE A 527 1.70 -0.47 -20.84
CA PHE A 527 1.07 0.78 -20.39
C PHE A 527 0.43 1.52 -21.56
N SER A 528 -0.77 2.08 -21.40
CA SER A 528 -1.46 2.76 -22.51
C SER A 528 -1.20 4.27 -22.58
N GLU A 529 -0.66 4.88 -21.52
CA GLU A 529 -0.37 6.31 -21.43
C GLU A 529 1.13 6.59 -21.22
N SER A 530 1.67 6.44 -20.00
CA SER A 530 3.04 6.87 -19.65
C SER A 530 3.76 5.93 -18.70
N PHE A 531 5.09 5.98 -18.71
CA PHE A 531 5.97 5.27 -17.78
C PHE A 531 7.01 6.26 -17.21
N ALA A 532 7.14 6.30 -15.88
CA ALA A 532 8.13 7.09 -15.15
C ALA A 532 8.87 6.18 -14.16
N ASN A 533 10.18 6.39 -13.98
CA ASN A 533 10.99 5.54 -13.11
C ASN A 533 12.08 6.31 -12.35
N GLU A 534 11.87 6.47 -11.05
CA GLU A 534 12.83 6.91 -10.04
C GLU A 534 13.47 5.71 -9.30
N GLY A 535 12.94 4.50 -9.51
CA GLY A 535 13.27 3.27 -8.80
C GLY A 535 14.24 2.32 -9.52
N VAL A 536 14.41 1.13 -8.96
CA VAL A 536 15.33 0.09 -9.44
C VAL A 536 14.63 -0.87 -10.40
N VAL A 537 15.13 -1.02 -11.63
CA VAL A 537 14.68 -2.06 -12.58
C VAL A 537 15.74 -3.15 -12.75
N ARG A 538 15.37 -4.44 -12.71
CA ARG A 538 16.29 -5.60 -12.86
C ARG A 538 15.71 -6.74 -13.69
N ALA A 539 16.26 -7.01 -14.87
CA ALA A 539 15.98 -8.26 -15.57
C ALA A 539 16.68 -9.45 -14.89
N VAL A 540 15.99 -10.59 -14.80
CA VAL A 540 16.57 -11.85 -14.29
C VAL A 540 17.46 -12.48 -15.39
N PRO A 541 18.61 -13.11 -15.06
CA PRO A 541 19.47 -13.75 -16.06
C PRO A 541 18.74 -14.74 -16.96
N ALA A 542 19.14 -14.76 -18.24
CA ALA A 542 18.56 -15.59 -19.31
C ALA A 542 17.06 -15.34 -19.61
N ALA A 543 16.52 -14.19 -19.22
CA ALA A 543 15.10 -13.89 -19.43
C ALA A 543 14.82 -12.43 -19.83
N THR A 544 13.66 -12.19 -20.44
CA THR A 544 13.27 -10.90 -21.03
C THR A 544 12.30 -10.15 -20.13
N LEU A 545 12.57 -8.86 -19.87
CA LEU A 545 11.61 -7.90 -19.34
C LEU A 545 11.26 -6.90 -20.44
N THR A 546 9.98 -6.81 -20.80
CA THR A 546 9.48 -5.91 -21.86
C THR A 546 8.65 -4.78 -21.25
N LEU A 547 9.01 -3.52 -21.47
CA LEU A 547 8.19 -2.35 -21.10
C LEU A 547 7.59 -1.74 -22.37
N ALA A 548 6.27 -1.75 -22.59
CA ALA A 548 5.67 -1.31 -23.85
C ALA A 548 4.52 -0.29 -23.72
N ALA A 549 4.64 0.82 -24.45
CA ALA A 549 3.57 1.82 -24.57
C ALA A 549 2.60 1.51 -25.71
N ALA A 550 1.30 1.59 -25.46
CA ALA A 550 0.24 1.49 -26.46
C ALA A 550 -0.36 2.85 -26.91
N GLY A 551 0.15 3.97 -26.37
CA GLY A 551 -0.39 5.33 -26.58
C GLY A 551 0.50 6.31 -27.35
N ARG A 552 -0.06 7.49 -27.64
CA ARG A 552 0.51 8.51 -28.55
C ARG A 552 1.60 9.43 -27.96
N ARG A 553 1.88 9.39 -26.65
CA ARG A 553 2.91 10.21 -25.99
C ARG A 553 3.45 9.50 -24.74
N ALA A 554 4.74 9.20 -24.72
CA ALA A 554 5.46 8.80 -23.51
C ALA A 554 6.47 9.90 -23.15
N LEU A 555 6.39 10.40 -21.92
CA LEU A 555 7.39 11.25 -21.30
C LEU A 555 8.31 10.35 -20.47
N TRP A 556 9.63 10.53 -20.56
CA TRP A 556 10.61 9.70 -19.86
C TRP A 556 11.47 10.59 -18.98
N ASP A 557 11.54 10.26 -17.70
CA ASP A 557 12.47 10.82 -16.73
C ASP A 557 13.20 9.64 -16.08
N LEU A 558 14.52 9.77 -15.93
CA LEU A 558 15.44 8.70 -15.52
C LEU A 558 16.62 9.31 -14.78
N ASP A 559 16.57 9.30 -13.46
CA ASP A 559 17.70 9.63 -12.59
C ASP A 559 18.06 8.41 -11.71
N GLY A 560 19.35 8.22 -11.44
CA GLY A 560 19.88 7.03 -10.75
C GLY A 560 20.21 5.84 -11.67
N GLY A 561 21.47 5.38 -11.61
CA GLY A 561 21.98 4.38 -12.55
C GLY A 561 21.55 2.93 -12.26
N ASN A 562 20.78 2.33 -13.17
CA ASN A 562 21.07 1.02 -13.80
C ASN A 562 20.08 0.66 -14.96
N ARG A 563 20.40 -0.42 -15.67
CA ARG A 563 19.95 -0.84 -17.04
C ARG A 563 18.45 -1.13 -17.24
N LEU A 564 17.90 -0.72 -18.40
CA LEU A 564 16.46 -0.76 -18.79
C LEU A 564 16.23 -1.32 -20.23
N SER A 565 14.99 -1.66 -20.63
CA SER A 565 14.60 -2.09 -22.01
C SER A 565 13.12 -1.79 -22.34
N MET A 566 12.79 -1.31 -23.56
CA MET A 566 11.54 -0.56 -23.86
C MET A 566 10.92 -0.81 -25.27
N TRP A 567 9.65 -0.42 -25.48
CA TRP A 567 8.80 -0.54 -26.69
C TRP A 567 7.76 0.61 -26.80
N THR A 568 7.37 1.03 -28.01
CA THR A 568 6.08 1.73 -28.30
C THR A 568 5.57 1.36 -29.71
N ALA A 569 4.31 1.66 -30.08
CA ALA A 569 3.71 1.26 -31.37
C ALA A 569 2.99 2.36 -32.18
N ALA A 570 3.38 2.46 -33.47
CA ALA A 570 2.71 3.12 -34.61
C ALA A 570 2.57 4.66 -34.63
N THR A 571 2.91 5.39 -35.71
CA THR A 571 3.44 5.02 -37.05
C THR A 571 4.70 5.84 -37.35
N GLY A 572 5.87 5.19 -37.50
CA GLY A 572 7.13 5.89 -37.78
C GLY A 572 8.37 5.35 -37.03
N GLY A 573 8.44 4.06 -36.70
CA GLY A 573 9.59 3.45 -36.01
C GLY A 573 9.66 1.94 -36.24
N ARG A 574 10.85 1.34 -36.01
CA ARG A 574 11.12 -0.11 -36.10
C ARG A 574 11.92 -0.57 -34.87
N LEU A 575 11.91 -1.88 -34.56
CA LEU A 575 12.30 -2.42 -33.24
C LEU A 575 12.93 -3.82 -33.32
N ARG A 576 13.97 -4.13 -32.50
CA ARG A 576 14.21 -5.47 -31.92
C ARG A 576 15.19 -5.52 -30.73
N LEU A 577 15.28 -6.69 -30.08
CA LEU A 577 15.96 -7.04 -28.81
C LEU A 577 17.09 -8.08 -29.06
N VAL A 578 17.92 -8.51 -28.08
CA VAL A 578 17.76 -9.76 -27.25
C VAL A 578 18.94 -9.94 -26.24
N ALA A 579 18.85 -10.91 -25.32
CA ALA A 579 19.87 -11.30 -24.31
C ALA A 579 20.99 -12.24 -24.85
N PRO A 580 21.65 -13.05 -23.99
CA PRO A 580 22.98 -12.85 -23.39
C PRO A 580 24.21 -12.86 -24.35
N ALA A 581 24.08 -12.37 -25.58
CA ALA A 581 25.19 -11.89 -26.40
C ALA A 581 24.70 -10.83 -27.41
N ALA A 582 25.31 -9.64 -27.43
CA ALA A 582 24.87 -8.42 -28.13
C ALA A 582 23.49 -7.85 -27.71
N VAL A 583 23.40 -6.53 -27.53
CA VAL A 583 22.35 -5.82 -26.77
C VAL A 583 22.10 -4.40 -27.30
N ASP A 584 21.30 -4.24 -28.34
CA ASP A 584 20.99 -2.95 -28.97
C ASP A 584 20.40 -1.89 -28.03
N VAL A 585 20.83 -0.63 -28.16
CA VAL A 585 20.33 0.53 -27.38
C VAL A 585 20.40 1.84 -28.18
N GLN A 586 19.27 2.55 -28.28
CA GLN A 586 19.14 3.81 -29.03
C GLN A 586 18.45 4.89 -28.17
N PHE A 587 18.83 6.16 -28.33
CA PHE A 587 18.35 7.27 -27.51
C PHE A 587 17.93 8.50 -28.35
N ALA A 588 17.05 9.32 -27.77
CA ALA A 588 16.77 10.70 -28.17
C ALA A 588 17.27 11.65 -27.05
N PRO A 589 17.39 12.97 -27.27
CA PRO A 589 18.38 13.79 -26.55
C PRO A 589 18.09 13.94 -25.05
N LEU A 590 19.06 13.51 -24.24
CA LEU A 590 19.09 13.63 -22.78
C LEU A 590 20.45 14.18 -22.34
N GLN A 591 20.47 14.92 -21.23
CA GLN A 591 21.67 15.10 -20.42
C GLN A 591 21.85 13.81 -19.61
N GLY A 592 22.91 13.05 -19.84
CA GLY A 592 23.09 11.75 -19.19
C GLY A 592 24.30 10.96 -19.66
N SER A 593 24.67 9.94 -18.89
CA SER A 593 25.82 9.07 -19.18
C SER A 593 25.41 7.63 -19.49
N ILE A 594 26.00 7.07 -20.55
CA ILE A 594 25.82 5.69 -21.01
C ILE A 594 27.16 4.97 -20.81
N ARG A 595 27.15 3.85 -20.08
CA ARG A 595 28.35 3.03 -19.84
C ARG A 595 28.11 1.59 -20.28
N ILE A 596 28.84 1.17 -21.30
CA ILE A 596 28.87 -0.19 -21.84
C ILE A 596 30.14 -0.84 -21.30
N ALA A 597 29.98 -1.86 -20.46
CA ALA A 597 31.08 -2.54 -19.77
C ALA A 597 31.32 -3.96 -20.31
N ASP A 598 32.42 -4.58 -19.89
CA ASP A 598 32.98 -5.82 -20.44
C ASP A 598 31.92 -6.92 -20.73
N ARG A 599 31.97 -7.45 -21.96
CA ARG A 599 31.01 -8.42 -22.56
C ARG A 599 29.61 -7.89 -22.91
N ALA A 600 29.35 -6.58 -22.86
CA ALA A 600 28.15 -5.98 -23.46
C ALA A 600 28.46 -5.41 -24.86
N ALA A 601 27.91 -6.03 -25.90
CA ALA A 601 27.85 -5.46 -27.25
C ALA A 601 26.51 -4.72 -27.45
N VAL A 602 26.43 -3.78 -28.38
CA VAL A 602 25.24 -2.95 -28.67
C VAL A 602 25.09 -2.78 -30.18
N GLU A 603 24.34 -3.66 -30.86
CA GLU A 603 23.98 -3.43 -32.27
C GLU A 603 22.93 -2.30 -32.37
N LEU A 604 22.56 -1.86 -33.57
CA LEU A 604 21.41 -0.99 -33.80
C LEU A 604 20.74 -1.35 -35.13
N LEU A 605 19.99 -2.46 -35.11
CA LEU A 605 19.37 -3.05 -36.29
C LEU A 605 18.09 -2.30 -36.75
N MET A 606 18.27 -1.09 -37.29
CA MET A 606 17.21 -0.34 -37.98
C MET A 606 17.50 -0.16 -39.49
N PRO A 607 16.50 -0.31 -40.38
CA PRO A 607 16.66 -0.20 -41.84
C PRO A 607 16.31 1.20 -42.38
N LEU A 608 16.41 2.23 -41.55
CA LEU A 608 16.23 3.63 -41.90
C LEU A 608 17.39 4.41 -41.28
N GLN A 609 17.95 5.35 -42.04
CA GLN A 609 19.03 6.21 -41.60
C GLN A 609 18.56 7.12 -40.46
N PHE A 610 19.35 7.24 -39.39
CA PHE A 610 19.05 8.11 -38.25
C PHE A 610 20.32 8.79 -37.70
N ASP A 611 20.15 9.99 -37.17
CA ASP A 611 21.19 10.73 -36.45
C ASP A 611 21.12 10.39 -34.96
N LEU A 612 22.19 9.82 -34.39
CA LEU A 612 22.37 9.67 -32.96
C LEU A 612 23.16 10.88 -32.44
N GLN A 613 22.49 11.84 -31.82
CA GLN A 613 23.13 13.08 -31.35
C GLN A 613 23.27 13.11 -29.82
N LEU A 614 24.51 13.23 -29.35
CA LEU A 614 24.81 13.60 -27.96
C LEU A 614 24.80 15.12 -27.81
N ALA A 615 23.97 15.61 -26.89
CA ALA A 615 24.03 16.98 -26.41
C ALA A 615 25.26 17.21 -25.52
N SER A 616 25.58 18.47 -25.24
CA SER A 616 26.57 18.85 -24.22
C SER A 616 26.28 18.17 -22.89
N SER A 617 27.33 17.78 -22.16
CA SER A 617 27.37 16.86 -21.00
C SER A 617 26.95 15.40 -21.24
N GLY A 618 26.58 15.00 -22.46
CA GLY A 618 26.35 13.60 -22.82
C GLY A 618 27.65 12.79 -22.89
N HIS A 619 27.73 11.63 -22.24
CA HIS A 619 28.93 10.80 -22.21
C HIS A 619 28.64 9.32 -22.51
N ILE A 620 29.20 8.78 -23.59
CA ILE A 620 29.21 7.33 -23.89
C ILE A 620 30.59 6.77 -23.56
N ALA A 621 30.66 5.69 -22.77
CA ALA A 621 31.88 4.90 -22.61
C ALA A 621 31.66 3.44 -23.03
N ILE A 622 32.53 2.95 -23.91
CA ILE A 622 32.66 1.56 -24.32
C ILE A 622 33.94 1.03 -23.67
N GLN A 623 33.83 0.14 -22.68
CA GLN A 623 34.94 -0.33 -21.87
C GLN A 623 35.09 -1.84 -21.90
N GLY A 624 36.22 -2.31 -22.42
CA GLY A 624 36.65 -3.71 -22.42
C GLY A 624 36.69 -4.34 -23.82
N PRO A 625 37.56 -5.35 -24.03
CA PRO A 625 37.84 -5.94 -25.35
C PRO A 625 36.66 -6.67 -26.00
N ALA A 626 35.59 -6.96 -25.25
CA ALA A 626 34.36 -7.56 -25.75
C ALA A 626 33.17 -6.59 -25.76
N ALA A 627 33.39 -5.30 -25.47
CA ALA A 627 32.36 -4.29 -25.54
C ALA A 627 32.27 -3.72 -26.97
N SER A 628 31.06 -3.56 -27.51
CA SER A 628 30.87 -2.91 -28.80
C SER A 628 29.62 -2.03 -28.89
N LEU A 629 29.64 -1.12 -29.86
CA LEU A 629 28.52 -0.39 -30.43
C LEU A 629 28.56 -0.60 -31.94
N ALA A 630 27.46 -0.96 -32.60
CA ALA A 630 27.42 -1.34 -34.01
C ALA A 630 26.11 -0.86 -34.68
N ALA A 631 26.16 0.35 -35.25
CA ALA A 631 25.03 1.05 -35.86
C ALA A 631 25.31 1.40 -37.34
N PRO A 632 25.44 0.39 -38.24
CA PRO A 632 26.04 0.55 -39.56
C PRO A 632 25.29 1.48 -40.52
N LEU A 633 24.07 1.92 -40.18
CA LEU A 633 23.25 2.88 -40.94
C LEU A 633 22.97 4.18 -40.15
N ALA A 634 23.76 4.46 -39.11
CA ALA A 634 23.60 5.60 -38.24
C ALA A 634 24.74 6.61 -38.36
N THR A 635 24.41 7.89 -38.32
CA THR A 635 25.40 8.96 -38.15
C THR A 635 25.47 9.35 -36.67
N LEU A 636 26.63 9.11 -36.04
CA LEU A 636 26.89 9.50 -34.66
C LEU A 636 27.42 10.93 -34.60
N ARG A 637 26.71 11.82 -33.90
CA ARG A 637 27.09 13.23 -33.69
C ARG A 637 27.45 13.47 -32.24
N LEU A 638 28.70 13.84 -31.99
CA LEU A 638 29.19 14.27 -30.69
C LEU A 638 29.18 15.81 -30.68
N GLY A 639 28.18 16.42 -30.03
CA GLY A 639 28.00 17.88 -29.97
C GLY A 639 26.80 18.38 -30.76
N THR A 640 26.45 19.65 -30.56
CA THR A 640 25.28 20.28 -31.20
C THR A 640 25.55 21.75 -31.54
N ASP A 641 24.89 22.25 -32.58
CA ASP A 641 24.91 23.67 -32.95
C ASP A 641 24.13 24.57 -31.96
N ALA A 642 23.47 24.00 -30.94
CA ALA A 642 22.56 24.70 -30.03
C ALA A 642 23.01 24.70 -28.54
N ALA A 643 24.12 24.04 -28.21
CA ALA A 643 24.67 24.04 -26.86
C ALA A 643 25.45 25.35 -26.57
N PRO A 644 25.39 25.89 -25.34
CA PRO A 644 26.10 27.13 -25.00
C PRO A 644 27.61 26.89 -24.85
N SER A 645 28.40 27.95 -25.03
CA SER A 645 29.87 27.87 -25.17
C SER A 645 30.63 27.47 -23.89
N ASP A 646 29.94 27.36 -22.75
CA ASP A 646 30.47 26.95 -21.44
C ASP A 646 30.07 25.51 -21.05
N ALA A 647 29.25 24.83 -21.85
CA ALA A 647 28.81 23.47 -21.54
C ALA A 647 29.90 22.42 -21.77
N GLU A 648 29.94 21.40 -20.91
CA GLU A 648 30.90 20.30 -21.07
C GLU A 648 30.71 19.57 -22.41
N PRO A 649 31.82 19.14 -23.07
CA PRO A 649 31.74 18.50 -24.37
C PRO A 649 30.98 17.18 -24.33
N ALA A 650 30.27 16.88 -25.41
CA ALA A 650 29.72 15.55 -25.63
C ALA A 650 30.87 14.56 -25.87
N GLN A 651 31.00 13.52 -25.05
CA GLN A 651 32.16 12.62 -25.08
C GLN A 651 31.79 11.20 -25.48
N LEU A 652 32.54 10.61 -26.41
CA LEU A 652 32.60 9.16 -26.66
C LEU A 652 33.99 8.66 -26.24
N VAL A 653 34.05 7.73 -25.29
CA VAL A 653 35.28 7.04 -24.88
C VAL A 653 35.22 5.59 -25.35
N VAL A 654 36.25 5.13 -26.08
CA VAL A 654 36.40 3.73 -26.50
C VAL A 654 37.69 3.16 -25.90
N ASP A 655 37.57 2.54 -24.72
CA ASP A 655 38.63 1.80 -24.02
C ASP A 655 38.56 0.32 -24.45
N ARG A 656 39.48 -0.07 -25.34
CA ARG A 656 39.65 -1.42 -25.91
C ARG A 656 38.44 -2.06 -26.62
N GLY A 657 37.28 -1.43 -26.64
CA GLY A 657 36.07 -1.90 -27.34
C GLY A 657 36.00 -1.52 -28.83
N LEU A 658 34.86 -1.76 -29.46
CA LEU A 658 34.56 -1.45 -30.87
C LEU A 658 33.37 -0.47 -31.00
N CYS A 659 33.46 0.53 -31.87
CA CYS A 659 32.35 1.41 -32.25
C CYS A 659 32.22 1.47 -33.78
N GLU A 660 31.32 0.69 -34.35
CA GLU A 660 31.02 0.63 -35.79
C GLU A 660 29.77 1.43 -36.12
N VAL A 661 29.82 2.36 -37.08
CA VAL A 661 28.66 3.18 -37.51
C VAL A 661 28.68 3.48 -39.02
N GLU A 662 27.68 4.20 -39.56
CA GLU A 662 27.75 4.71 -40.94
C GLU A 662 28.77 5.85 -41.04
N SER A 663 28.60 6.91 -40.23
CA SER A 663 29.52 8.04 -40.18
C SER A 663 29.61 8.63 -38.77
N ILE A 664 30.71 9.33 -38.49
CA ILE A 664 30.90 10.03 -37.21
C ILE A 664 31.18 11.50 -37.49
N ILE A 665 30.51 12.36 -36.74
CA ILE A 665 30.70 13.81 -36.73
C ILE A 665 31.08 14.19 -35.30
N VAL A 666 32.24 14.82 -35.13
CA VAL A 666 32.72 15.31 -33.84
C VAL A 666 32.76 16.84 -33.89
N GLY A 667 31.97 17.51 -33.03
CA GLY A 667 31.81 18.96 -33.00
C GLY A 667 30.66 19.50 -33.85
N SER A 668 30.46 20.81 -33.74
CA SER A 668 29.41 21.62 -34.38
C SER A 668 29.86 22.22 -35.73
N HIS A 669 28.90 22.68 -36.54
CA HIS A 669 29.18 23.54 -37.69
C HIS A 669 29.42 25.00 -37.29
N LEU A 670 28.85 25.44 -36.17
CA LEU A 670 29.02 26.80 -35.64
C LEU A 670 30.23 26.87 -34.70
N GLU A 671 31.02 27.95 -34.79
CA GLU A 671 32.16 28.23 -33.89
C GLU A 671 31.73 28.37 -32.41
N GLN A 672 30.45 28.64 -32.15
CA GLN A 672 29.87 28.76 -30.80
C GLN A 672 29.09 27.51 -30.35
N GLY A 673 29.02 26.46 -31.16
CA GLY A 673 28.32 25.22 -30.81
C GLY A 673 29.08 24.34 -29.82
N GLY A 674 28.38 23.41 -29.19
CA GLY A 674 28.93 22.53 -28.16
C GLY A 674 29.99 21.59 -28.72
N ALA A 675 31.14 21.57 -28.05
CA ALA A 675 32.27 20.73 -28.41
C ALA A 675 31.94 19.23 -28.33
N GLY A 676 32.59 18.45 -29.19
CA GLY A 676 32.55 16.99 -29.19
C GLY A 676 33.94 16.41 -28.91
N VAL A 677 34.04 15.34 -28.14
CA VAL A 677 35.30 14.64 -27.86
C VAL A 677 35.17 13.16 -28.15
N LEU A 678 35.95 12.65 -29.10
CA LEU A 678 36.16 11.21 -29.29
C LEU A 678 37.50 10.82 -28.67
N GLN A 679 37.47 10.08 -27.57
CA GLN A 679 38.66 9.57 -26.89
C GLN A 679 38.83 8.07 -27.15
N LEU A 680 40.01 7.68 -27.63
CA LEU A 680 40.39 6.30 -27.85
C LEU A 680 41.46 5.90 -26.82
N ASP A 681 41.27 4.76 -26.18
CA ASP A 681 42.23 4.14 -25.26
C ASP A 681 42.41 2.66 -25.64
N GLY A 682 43.10 2.43 -26.76
CA GLY A 682 43.26 1.12 -27.38
C GLY A 682 42.01 0.57 -28.06
N GLY A 683 40.92 1.34 -28.14
CA GLY A 683 39.68 0.96 -28.82
C GLY A 683 39.72 1.11 -30.34
N VAL A 684 38.73 0.53 -31.01
CA VAL A 684 38.51 0.61 -32.45
C VAL A 684 37.23 1.40 -32.73
N VAL A 685 37.30 2.37 -33.64
CA VAL A 685 36.17 3.05 -34.26
C VAL A 685 36.15 2.67 -35.73
N ALA A 686 35.03 2.14 -36.23
CA ALA A 686 34.82 1.88 -37.65
C ALA A 686 33.68 2.77 -38.16
N ALA A 687 33.84 3.37 -39.32
CA ALA A 687 32.76 4.08 -40.00
C ALA A 687 32.78 3.72 -41.48
N LEU A 688 31.64 3.25 -42.00
CA LEU A 688 31.53 2.83 -43.41
C LEU A 688 31.73 3.99 -44.40
N GLY A 689 31.37 5.20 -43.98
CA GLY A 689 31.66 6.46 -44.65
C GLY A 689 32.95 7.11 -44.14
N ARG A 690 32.81 8.14 -43.29
CA ARG A 690 33.95 8.92 -42.77
C ARG A 690 33.79 9.35 -41.32
N LEU A 691 34.91 9.66 -40.69
CA LEU A 691 35.01 10.45 -39.47
C LEU A 691 35.28 11.92 -39.84
N GLU A 692 34.36 12.81 -39.54
CA GLU A 692 34.48 14.26 -39.73
C GLU A 692 34.65 14.96 -38.38
N ILE A 693 35.83 15.52 -38.14
CA ILE A 693 36.14 16.32 -36.96
C ILE A 693 35.99 17.79 -37.37
N ARG A 694 35.09 18.52 -36.72
CA ARG A 694 34.78 19.94 -37.00
C ARG A 694 35.53 20.86 -36.06
N SER A 695 35.46 22.17 -36.27
CA SER A 695 36.25 23.18 -35.55
C SER A 695 36.16 23.11 -34.01
N THR A 696 35.00 22.71 -33.46
CA THR A 696 34.81 22.52 -32.00
C THR A 696 35.00 21.05 -31.55
N GLY A 697 35.32 20.15 -32.48
CA GLY A 697 35.53 18.73 -32.23
C GLY A 697 36.98 18.39 -31.89
N ALA A 698 37.18 17.40 -31.03
CA ALA A 698 38.49 16.84 -30.71
C ALA A 698 38.51 15.31 -30.77
N VAL A 699 39.57 14.73 -31.33
CA VAL A 699 39.92 13.31 -31.17
C VAL A 699 41.15 13.20 -30.28
N ARG A 700 41.14 12.28 -29.31
CA ARG A 700 42.20 12.13 -28.30
C ARG A 700 42.66 10.69 -28.14
N GLY A 701 43.94 10.52 -27.80
CA GLY A 701 44.49 9.25 -27.33
C GLY A 701 45.03 8.35 -28.43
N ALA A 702 44.84 7.03 -28.29
CA ALA A 702 45.43 6.00 -29.13
C ALA A 702 44.44 4.87 -29.41
N GLY A 703 44.52 4.23 -30.58
CA GLY A 703 43.53 3.25 -31.03
C GLY A 703 43.49 3.15 -32.56
N GLU A 704 42.41 2.61 -33.10
CA GLU A 704 42.22 2.44 -34.55
C GLU A 704 40.96 3.15 -35.04
N VAL A 705 41.05 3.90 -36.13
CA VAL A 705 39.92 4.47 -36.88
C VAL A 705 39.87 3.82 -38.26
N ARG A 706 38.95 2.88 -38.47
CA ARG A 706 38.68 2.20 -39.75
C ARG A 706 37.69 3.03 -40.58
N ALA A 707 38.15 4.19 -41.03
CA ALA A 707 37.42 5.10 -41.91
C ALA A 707 38.41 6.06 -42.60
N ASP A 708 37.93 6.80 -43.61
CA ASP A 708 38.57 8.06 -44.00
C ASP A 708 38.33 9.12 -42.90
N VAL A 709 39.33 9.97 -42.66
CA VAL A 709 39.29 11.00 -41.61
C VAL A 709 39.49 12.39 -42.21
N ILE A 710 38.54 13.30 -41.95
CA ILE A 710 38.65 14.72 -42.28
C ILE A 710 38.77 15.50 -40.99
N ASN A 711 39.87 16.22 -40.80
CA ASN A 711 40.17 17.03 -39.61
C ASN A 711 40.11 18.54 -39.91
N ALA A 712 39.06 19.18 -39.41
CA ALA A 712 38.90 20.63 -39.24
C ALA A 712 38.94 21.06 -37.75
N GLY A 713 39.06 20.12 -36.82
CA GLY A 713 39.14 20.35 -35.38
C GLY A 713 40.51 20.02 -34.83
N MET A 714 40.57 19.42 -33.64
CA MET A 714 41.83 19.01 -33.01
C MET A 714 41.99 17.48 -32.99
N ILE A 715 43.16 16.98 -33.36
CA ILE A 715 43.61 15.61 -33.02
C ILE A 715 44.75 15.75 -32.02
N GLU A 716 44.62 15.18 -30.82
CA GLU A 716 45.60 15.26 -29.72
C GLU A 716 46.15 13.87 -29.37
N LEU A 717 47.43 13.66 -29.67
CA LEU A 717 48.11 12.37 -29.58
C LEU A 717 49.11 12.36 -28.42
N ALA A 718 48.93 11.42 -27.50
CA ALA A 718 49.74 11.27 -26.28
C ALA A 718 50.69 10.07 -26.38
N PRO A 719 51.96 10.18 -25.92
CA PRO A 719 53.00 9.17 -26.18
C PRO A 719 52.82 7.86 -25.40
N ALA A 720 51.98 7.84 -24.37
CA ALA A 720 51.81 6.69 -23.48
C ALA A 720 50.83 5.61 -24.00
N GLY A 721 49.95 5.94 -24.95
CA GLY A 721 48.89 5.03 -25.43
C GLY A 721 49.25 4.16 -26.64
N GLY A 722 50.37 4.47 -27.33
CA GLY A 722 50.66 3.95 -28.67
C GLY A 722 50.13 4.88 -29.79
N PRO A 723 50.17 4.45 -31.05
CA PRO A 723 49.71 5.27 -32.17
C PRO A 723 48.18 5.38 -32.25
N LEU A 724 47.69 6.49 -32.80
CA LEU A 724 46.40 6.51 -33.47
C LEU A 724 46.60 6.00 -34.89
N ARG A 725 45.92 4.90 -35.25
CA ARG A 725 45.99 4.32 -36.59
C ARG A 725 44.74 4.64 -37.40
N ILE A 726 44.89 5.28 -38.54
CA ILE A 726 43.82 5.57 -39.51
C ILE A 726 43.91 4.55 -40.64
N GLY A 727 42.87 3.72 -40.77
CA GLY A 727 42.78 2.67 -41.78
C GLY A 727 42.45 3.17 -43.20
N GLY A 728 41.86 4.36 -43.31
CA GLY A 728 41.61 5.05 -44.58
C GLY A 728 42.65 6.12 -44.88
N SER A 729 42.23 7.13 -45.64
CA SER A 729 42.97 8.36 -45.93
C SER A 729 42.75 9.42 -44.85
N TYR A 730 43.67 10.37 -44.73
CA TYR A 730 43.63 11.48 -43.79
C TYR A 730 43.71 12.83 -44.54
N GLU A 731 42.72 13.69 -44.35
CA GLU A 731 42.74 15.08 -44.81
C GLU A 731 42.71 16.04 -43.61
N GLN A 732 43.77 16.80 -43.40
CA GLN A 732 43.76 17.95 -42.49
C GLN A 732 43.48 19.23 -43.29
N ARG A 733 42.42 19.93 -42.90
CA ARG A 733 42.00 21.21 -43.49
C ARG A 733 42.78 22.39 -42.89
N ASP A 734 42.56 23.58 -43.43
CA ASP A 734 43.28 24.80 -43.03
C ASP A 734 42.97 25.30 -41.62
N ASP A 735 41.85 24.86 -41.05
CA ASP A 735 41.39 25.06 -39.67
C ASP A 735 41.81 23.94 -38.71
N GLY A 736 42.15 22.76 -39.24
CA GLY A 736 42.53 21.59 -38.45
C GLY A 736 43.87 21.73 -37.73
N VAL A 737 43.92 21.27 -36.49
CA VAL A 737 45.11 21.17 -35.64
C VAL A 737 45.46 19.70 -35.41
N LEU A 738 46.73 19.35 -35.61
CA LEU A 738 47.32 18.08 -35.16
C LEU A 738 48.28 18.38 -34.01
N ALA A 739 47.88 18.05 -32.79
CA ALA A 739 48.67 18.21 -31.58
C ALA A 739 49.35 16.89 -31.19
N VAL A 740 50.66 16.93 -31.06
CA VAL A 740 51.50 15.76 -30.81
C VAL A 740 52.45 16.00 -29.65
N ARG A 741 52.52 15.04 -28.75
CA ARG A 741 53.49 15.01 -27.65
C ARG A 741 54.47 13.86 -27.82
N PHE A 742 55.76 14.17 -27.83
CA PHE A 742 56.84 13.19 -27.99
C PHE A 742 57.53 12.89 -26.66
N ALA A 743 57.54 11.60 -26.29
CA ALA A 743 58.43 11.09 -25.25
C ALA A 743 59.88 10.98 -25.75
N ARG A 744 60.84 11.04 -24.82
CA ARG A 744 62.27 10.92 -25.13
C ARG A 744 62.56 9.56 -25.77
N GLY A 745 63.06 9.57 -27.02
CA GLY A 745 63.44 8.35 -27.74
C GLY A 745 62.27 7.59 -28.38
N ALA A 746 61.09 8.20 -28.50
CA ALA A 746 59.98 7.63 -29.26
C ALA A 746 60.39 7.37 -30.73
N SER A 747 60.46 6.10 -31.12
CA SER A 747 60.84 5.66 -32.47
C SER A 747 59.66 5.31 -33.38
N ARG A 748 58.46 5.15 -32.80
CA ARG A 748 57.20 4.94 -33.53
C ARG A 748 56.51 6.29 -33.78
N PRO A 749 55.86 6.47 -34.94
CA PRO A 749 55.02 7.64 -35.16
C PRO A 749 53.80 7.59 -34.23
N PRO A 750 53.34 8.73 -33.70
CA PRO A 750 52.09 8.82 -32.96
C PRO A 750 50.86 8.71 -33.88
N LEU A 751 50.99 8.95 -35.19
CA LEU A 751 49.93 8.83 -36.18
C LEU A 751 50.33 7.86 -37.31
N GLU A 752 49.57 6.78 -37.51
CA GLU A 752 49.79 5.80 -38.58
C GLU A 752 48.64 5.84 -39.59
N ILE A 753 48.85 6.36 -40.80
CA ILE A 753 47.83 6.45 -41.85
C ILE A 753 48.11 5.34 -42.88
N VAL A 754 47.11 4.50 -43.16
CA VAL A 754 47.24 3.43 -44.16
C VAL A 754 47.04 3.95 -45.58
N GLY A 755 46.16 4.94 -45.76
CA GLY A 755 45.88 5.58 -47.05
C GLY A 755 46.78 6.78 -47.37
N ALA A 756 46.23 7.71 -48.16
CA ALA A 756 46.91 8.96 -48.49
C ALA A 756 46.76 9.99 -47.34
N ALA A 757 47.81 10.76 -47.09
CA ALA A 757 47.80 11.90 -46.20
C ALA A 757 47.74 13.20 -47.02
N ARG A 758 46.81 14.08 -46.72
CA ARG A 758 46.75 15.46 -47.21
C ARG A 758 46.85 16.41 -46.03
N LEU A 759 47.94 17.17 -45.94
CA LEU A 759 48.22 18.03 -44.80
C LEU A 759 47.97 19.51 -45.14
N GLY A 760 47.37 20.20 -44.17
CA GLY A 760 47.11 21.63 -44.10
C GLY A 760 47.16 22.11 -42.65
N GLY A 761 46.58 23.27 -42.35
CA GLY A 761 46.34 23.71 -40.96
C GLY A 761 47.60 23.83 -40.09
N GLU A 762 47.47 23.59 -38.78
CA GLU A 762 48.58 23.70 -37.82
C GLU A 762 49.05 22.33 -37.29
N LEU A 763 50.37 22.19 -37.12
CA LEU A 763 51.00 21.13 -36.31
C LEU A 763 51.46 21.72 -34.99
N HIS A 764 50.97 21.20 -33.86
CA HIS A 764 51.39 21.60 -32.52
C HIS A 764 52.29 20.51 -31.93
N VAL A 765 53.52 20.85 -31.56
CA VAL A 765 54.51 19.91 -31.03
C VAL A 765 54.89 20.26 -29.60
N THR A 766 54.88 19.26 -28.74
CA THR A 766 55.36 19.31 -27.34
C THR A 766 56.29 18.13 -27.08
N PHE A 767 57.28 18.28 -26.20
CA PHE A 767 58.15 17.20 -25.78
C PHE A 767 58.03 16.97 -24.27
N ASP A 768 58.04 15.71 -23.82
CA ASP A 768 58.07 15.39 -22.38
C ASP A 768 59.43 15.73 -21.73
N SER A 769 60.44 15.97 -22.56
CA SER A 769 61.79 16.38 -22.15
C SER A 769 62.49 17.07 -23.32
N TRP A 770 63.34 18.05 -23.01
CA TRP A 770 64.18 18.77 -23.99
C TRP A 770 64.70 17.86 -25.13
N PRO A 771 64.32 18.14 -26.39
CA PRO A 771 64.74 17.34 -27.53
C PRO A 771 66.21 17.61 -27.88
N VAL A 772 66.91 16.61 -28.42
CA VAL A 772 68.33 16.75 -28.79
C VAL A 772 68.44 17.37 -30.18
N VAL A 773 69.30 18.38 -30.35
CA VAL A 773 69.58 18.98 -31.67
C VAL A 773 70.10 17.91 -32.64
N GLY A 774 69.56 17.87 -33.86
CA GLY A 774 69.86 16.84 -34.85
C GLY A 774 69.11 15.52 -34.64
N GLN A 775 68.34 15.37 -33.57
CA GLN A 775 67.44 14.22 -33.42
C GLN A 775 66.27 14.33 -34.40
N SER A 776 65.91 13.19 -34.99
CA SER A 776 64.74 13.03 -35.85
C SER A 776 63.64 12.30 -35.11
N TYR A 777 62.43 12.85 -35.14
CA TYR A 777 61.21 12.24 -34.60
C TYR A 777 60.28 11.89 -35.76
N ARG A 778 59.87 10.63 -35.85
CA ARG A 778 58.88 10.21 -36.86
C ARG A 778 57.51 10.67 -36.40
N LEU A 779 56.85 11.51 -37.19
CA LEU A 779 55.58 12.17 -36.83
C LEU A 779 54.37 11.41 -37.39
N LEU A 780 54.46 10.96 -38.65
CA LEU A 780 53.40 10.20 -39.29
C LEU A 780 53.95 9.14 -40.24
N ASP A 781 53.22 8.04 -40.37
CA ASP A 781 53.31 7.10 -41.49
C ASP A 781 52.12 7.28 -42.43
N PHE A 782 52.33 7.04 -43.73
CA PHE A 782 51.37 7.23 -44.82
C PHE A 782 51.78 6.42 -46.06
N ALA A 783 50.82 6.08 -46.93
CA ALA A 783 51.14 5.48 -48.24
C ALA A 783 51.58 6.52 -49.28
N SER A 784 51.01 7.73 -49.23
CA SER A 784 51.42 8.89 -50.02
C SER A 784 51.11 10.18 -49.28
N LEU A 785 51.81 11.28 -49.61
CA LEU A 785 51.64 12.58 -48.97
C LEU A 785 51.42 13.70 -49.99
N GLN A 786 50.45 14.56 -49.72
CA GLN A 786 50.19 15.80 -50.44
C GLN A 786 50.16 16.98 -49.46
N GLY A 787 50.80 18.10 -49.84
CA GLY A 787 50.80 19.32 -49.04
C GLY A 787 51.75 19.26 -47.84
N GLY A 788 51.39 19.97 -46.77
CA GLY A 788 52.18 20.16 -45.56
C GLY A 788 51.50 21.15 -44.62
N PHE A 789 51.86 21.13 -43.35
CA PHE A 789 51.29 22.05 -42.37
C PHE A 789 51.59 23.50 -42.75
N ARG A 790 50.55 24.35 -42.71
CA ARG A 790 50.65 25.79 -42.97
C ARG A 790 51.47 26.50 -41.90
N ARG A 791 51.42 25.99 -40.67
CA ARG A 791 52.19 26.48 -39.52
C ARG A 791 52.61 25.31 -38.63
N ILE A 792 53.81 25.41 -38.08
CA ILE A 792 54.27 24.54 -37.00
C ILE A 792 54.42 25.40 -35.74
N VAL A 793 53.74 24.99 -34.68
CA VAL A 793 53.74 25.62 -33.36
C VAL A 793 54.49 24.69 -32.41
N ILE A 794 55.54 25.18 -31.77
CA ILE A 794 56.29 24.45 -30.74
C ILE A 794 56.19 25.28 -29.46
N GLN A 795 55.84 24.66 -28.34
CA GLN A 795 55.74 25.40 -27.06
C GLN A 795 57.11 25.75 -26.47
N GLU A 796 58.15 25.02 -26.86
CA GLU A 796 59.55 25.24 -26.48
C GLU A 796 60.29 26.11 -27.52
N LYS A 797 61.37 26.78 -27.11
CA LYS A 797 62.23 27.59 -28.01
C LYS A 797 63.17 26.72 -28.86
N VAL A 798 62.56 25.80 -29.61
CA VAL A 798 63.23 24.79 -30.42
C VAL A 798 62.90 25.05 -31.88
N GLY A 799 63.94 25.24 -32.69
CA GLY A 799 63.83 25.23 -34.14
C GLY A 799 63.58 23.80 -34.60
N VAL A 800 62.52 23.60 -35.38
CA VAL A 800 62.21 22.31 -36.01
C VAL A 800 62.01 22.50 -37.51
N GLN A 801 62.33 21.46 -38.27
CA GLN A 801 62.04 21.36 -39.69
C GLN A 801 61.25 20.09 -39.93
N PHE A 802 60.02 20.22 -40.40
CA PHE A 802 59.28 19.08 -40.93
C PHE A 802 59.83 18.74 -42.33
N LEU A 803 60.10 17.46 -42.56
CA LEU A 803 60.54 16.89 -43.84
C LEU A 803 59.39 16.06 -44.41
N PRO A 804 58.52 16.65 -45.27
CA PRO A 804 57.25 16.03 -45.66
C PRO A 804 57.45 14.64 -46.26
N ALA A 805 58.38 14.50 -47.22
CA ALA A 805 58.65 13.26 -47.93
C ALA A 805 59.07 12.06 -47.03
N ALA A 806 59.46 12.32 -45.78
CA ALA A 806 59.83 11.29 -44.81
C ALA A 806 58.84 11.14 -43.65
N GLY A 807 57.85 12.04 -43.50
CA GLY A 807 56.99 12.09 -42.31
C GLY A 807 57.76 12.41 -41.01
N VAL A 808 58.93 13.04 -41.12
CA VAL A 808 59.89 13.24 -40.01
C VAL A 808 59.98 14.71 -39.61
N LEU A 809 60.01 14.97 -38.32
CA LEU A 809 60.36 16.25 -37.71
C LEU A 809 61.84 16.20 -37.26
N VAL A 810 62.68 17.08 -37.78
CA VAL A 810 64.09 17.22 -37.39
C VAL A 810 64.27 18.42 -36.49
N ILE A 811 64.98 18.25 -35.37
CA ILE A 811 65.34 19.35 -34.47
C ILE A 811 66.53 20.11 -35.04
N THR A 812 66.33 21.34 -35.51
CA THR A 812 67.37 22.14 -36.19
C THR A 812 68.13 23.08 -35.27
N ALA A 813 67.52 23.51 -34.16
CA ALA A 813 68.18 24.28 -33.12
C ALA A 813 67.46 24.12 -31.77
N VAL A 814 68.19 24.19 -30.66
CA VAL A 814 67.63 24.46 -29.33
C VAL A 814 68.22 25.80 -28.92
N ALA A 815 67.37 26.79 -28.62
CA ALA A 815 67.87 28.05 -28.09
C ALA A 815 68.54 27.77 -26.73
N PRO A 816 69.81 28.18 -26.51
CA PRO A 816 70.46 27.96 -25.24
C PRO A 816 69.66 28.67 -24.14
N GLU A 817 69.40 27.96 -23.03
CA GLU A 817 68.88 28.62 -21.84
C GLU A 817 69.83 29.77 -21.44
N PRO A 818 69.31 30.94 -21.06
CA PRO A 818 70.14 32.01 -20.55
C PRO A 818 70.66 31.59 -19.17
N ASN A 819 71.87 30.99 -19.15
CA ASN A 819 72.57 30.57 -17.93
C ASN A 819 72.81 31.78 -17.02
N GLY A 820 71.88 32.00 -16.08
CA GLY A 820 71.92 33.07 -15.10
C GLY A 820 72.94 32.82 -14.00
N ALA A 821 74.24 32.93 -14.30
CA ALA A 821 75.30 33.01 -13.30
C ALA A 821 76.52 33.79 -13.82
N ALA A 822 77.04 34.68 -12.96
CA ALA A 822 78.30 35.42 -13.10
C ALA A 822 78.40 36.57 -14.14
N SER A 823 77.78 37.71 -13.82
CA SER A 823 78.44 39.03 -13.90
C SER A 823 77.81 39.98 -12.88
N ALA A 824 78.47 40.13 -11.74
CA ALA A 824 78.04 40.99 -10.64
C ALA A 824 79.13 42.03 -10.31
N ALA A 825 78.74 43.05 -9.52
CA ALA A 825 79.56 44.03 -8.81
C ALA A 825 80.24 45.17 -9.62
N VAL A 826 79.57 46.32 -9.66
CA VAL A 826 79.79 47.50 -8.77
C VAL A 826 78.38 48.13 -8.58
N GLY A 827 77.86 48.57 -7.43
CA GLY A 827 78.32 48.79 -6.05
C GLY A 827 77.95 50.23 -5.65
N PHE A 828 77.40 50.61 -4.50
CA PHE A 828 76.84 49.98 -3.29
C PHE A 828 76.29 51.17 -2.42
N ALA A 829 75.45 50.92 -1.40
CA ALA A 829 74.98 51.88 -0.36
C ALA A 829 74.00 53.01 -0.82
N ALA A 830 73.01 53.48 -0.04
CA ALA A 830 72.53 53.18 1.33
C ALA A 830 70.96 53.37 1.37
N LEU A 831 70.18 52.66 2.20
CA LEU A 831 69.83 53.01 3.60
C LEU A 831 69.36 54.50 3.75
N VAL A 832 68.21 54.88 4.34
CA VAL A 832 67.18 54.10 5.05
C VAL A 832 65.90 54.91 5.44
N VAL A 833 64.75 54.23 5.56
CA VAL A 833 63.64 54.48 6.53
C VAL A 833 62.65 55.67 6.37
N ARG A 834 61.45 55.43 6.96
CA ARG A 834 60.35 56.35 7.40
C ARG A 834 59.26 56.68 6.34
N ARG A 835 57.96 56.70 6.67
CA ARG A 835 57.27 56.55 7.99
C ARG A 835 55.75 56.22 7.85
N ARG A 836 55.26 55.28 8.71
CA ARG A 836 53.93 55.18 9.40
C ARG A 836 52.62 55.44 8.60
N ARG A 837 51.64 54.50 8.57
CA ARG A 837 50.60 54.16 9.61
C ARG A 837 49.66 55.33 9.96
N PRO A 838 48.35 55.15 10.34
CA PRO A 838 47.65 53.96 10.92
C PRO A 838 46.54 53.42 9.97
N ARG A 839 45.40 52.79 10.31
CA ARG A 839 44.67 52.28 11.53
C ARG A 839 43.80 51.09 11.05
N THR A 840 43.62 49.92 11.68
CA THR A 840 43.03 49.50 12.98
C THR A 840 41.51 49.73 13.16
N VAL A 841 40.81 48.65 13.56
CA VAL A 841 39.42 48.54 14.12
C VAL A 841 38.23 48.64 13.15
N ALA A 842 37.59 47.50 12.86
CA ALA A 842 36.14 47.25 13.09
C ALA A 842 35.72 45.87 12.54
N THR A 843 35.03 45.06 13.35
CA THR A 843 34.48 43.75 12.98
C THR A 843 32.96 43.85 12.83
N LEU A 844 32.42 43.68 11.61
CA LEU A 844 30.98 43.51 11.30
C LEU A 844 30.87 42.56 10.10
N ARG A 845 30.21 41.39 10.11
CA ARG A 845 28.83 41.00 10.49
C ARG A 845 27.77 41.41 9.46
N LYS A 846 27.32 40.46 8.62
CA LYS A 846 25.96 39.86 8.44
C LYS A 846 26.01 39.02 7.14
N GLN A 847 25.15 38.08 6.75
CA GLN A 847 24.06 37.21 7.30
C GLN A 847 23.86 36.11 6.23
N ALA A 848 23.28 34.91 6.42
CA ALA A 848 22.74 34.12 7.54
C ALA A 848 23.12 32.62 7.27
N GLN A 849 22.57 31.52 7.79
CA GLN A 849 21.52 31.20 8.79
C GLN A 849 22.14 30.48 10.01
N THR A 850 21.33 30.19 11.04
CA THR A 850 21.78 29.81 12.39
C THR A 850 21.21 28.47 12.90
N HIS A 851 22.05 27.76 13.67
CA HIS A 851 21.81 26.94 14.89
C HIS A 851 20.48 27.11 15.68
N PRO A 852 20.17 26.26 16.72
CA PRO A 852 20.91 25.12 17.32
C PRO A 852 20.04 23.86 17.63
N ARG A 853 20.56 22.95 18.47
CA ARG A 853 19.88 21.80 19.11
C ARG A 853 19.37 22.11 20.53
N ASP A 854 18.40 21.30 20.96
CA ASP A 854 18.00 20.93 22.35
C ASP A 854 17.04 21.82 23.20
N GLU A 855 15.78 21.34 23.27
CA GLU A 855 14.88 21.11 24.43
C GLU A 855 14.29 22.24 25.36
N VAL A 856 13.04 21.96 25.81
CA VAL A 856 12.26 22.52 26.96
C VAL A 856 11.24 23.70 26.75
N GLU A 857 9.96 23.31 26.72
CA GLU A 857 8.70 23.91 27.26
C GLU A 857 8.09 25.32 26.90
N ARG A 858 6.77 25.22 26.58
CA ARG A 858 5.58 26.03 27.01
C ARG A 858 5.12 27.36 26.33
N ILE A 859 3.95 27.23 25.66
CA ILE A 859 2.69 28.04 25.73
C ILE A 859 2.65 29.51 25.23
N ALA A 860 1.89 29.76 24.14
CA ALA A 860 0.81 30.78 23.94
C ALA A 860 0.61 31.08 22.42
N LEU A 861 -0.49 30.70 21.75
CA LEU A 861 -1.82 31.36 21.62
C LEU A 861 -1.92 32.61 20.70
N ARG A 862 -2.77 32.47 19.66
CA ARG A 862 -3.61 33.45 18.91
C ARG A 862 -3.16 34.11 17.58
N VAL A 863 -3.95 33.74 16.55
CA VAL A 863 -4.74 34.61 15.63
C VAL A 863 -4.02 35.40 14.52
N ALA A 864 -4.15 34.88 13.30
CA ALA A 864 -4.60 35.58 12.09
C ALA A 864 -5.35 34.55 11.20
N GLY A 865 -6.30 34.87 10.33
CA GLY A 865 -6.80 36.19 9.96
C GLY A 865 -6.89 36.36 8.44
N GLU A 866 -7.64 35.50 7.75
CA GLU A 866 -7.87 35.62 6.31
C GLU A 866 -9.36 35.76 5.98
N GLY A 867 -9.68 36.68 5.07
CA GLY A 867 -10.98 36.83 4.47
C GLY A 867 -10.89 37.59 3.15
N SER A 868 -11.49 37.03 2.09
CA SER A 868 -11.94 37.67 0.84
C SER A 868 -12.31 36.53 -0.13
N THR A 869 -13.56 36.11 -0.30
CA THR A 869 -14.73 36.77 -0.94
C THR A 869 -14.54 37.18 -2.41
N THR A 870 -14.72 36.23 -3.32
CA THR A 870 -15.33 36.51 -4.65
C THR A 870 -16.32 35.41 -5.03
N ARG A 871 -17.60 35.78 -5.20
CA ARG A 871 -18.60 35.00 -5.95
C ARG A 871 -18.52 35.40 -7.44
N PRO A 872 -19.12 34.64 -8.37
CA PRO A 872 -20.53 34.92 -8.68
C PRO A 872 -21.42 33.66 -8.66
N ALA A 873 -22.72 33.88 -8.48
CA ALA A 873 -23.76 32.84 -8.54
C ALA A 873 -24.71 33.13 -9.70
N CYS A 874 -25.32 32.07 -10.26
CA CYS A 874 -26.76 31.99 -10.57
C CYS A 874 -27.08 30.78 -11.46
N VAL A 875 -27.80 29.79 -10.91
CA VAL A 875 -28.74 28.96 -11.69
C VAL A 875 -30.05 28.90 -10.90
N LYS A 876 -31.16 29.24 -11.56
CA LYS A 876 -32.51 29.09 -11.01
C LYS A 876 -32.97 27.64 -11.18
N TYR A 877 -33.69 27.11 -10.20
CA TYR A 877 -34.69 26.09 -10.44
C TYR A 877 -36.03 26.55 -9.86
N ALA A 878 -37.10 26.20 -10.56
CA ALA A 878 -38.49 26.43 -10.20
C ALA A 878 -39.27 25.15 -10.52
N GLY A 879 -40.35 24.90 -9.76
CA GLY A 879 -41.20 23.72 -9.93
C GLY A 879 -41.52 23.07 -8.59
N ILE A 880 -42.75 23.30 -8.13
CA ILE A 880 -43.47 22.46 -7.17
C ILE A 880 -44.18 21.39 -8.00
#